data_AF-A0A8S3U396-F1
#
_entry.id   AF-A0A8S3U396-F1
#
_cell.length_a   1.000
_cell.length_b   1.000
_cell.length_c   1.000
_cell.angle_alpha   90.00
_cell.angle_beta   90.00
_cell.angle_gamma   90.00
#
_symmetry.space_group_name_H-M   'P 1'
#
loop_
_entity.id
_entity.type
_entity.pdbx_description
1 polymer ?
#
loop_
_entity_poly.entity_id
_entity_poly.type
_entity_poly.pdbx_seq_one_letter_code
_entity_poly.pdbx_strand_id
1 'polypeptide(L)'
;MTNNWPISEPDSLEDLCVQACVNNVQTLAVKTDDQQLQYELKPGVCLLVPSLCDKLFKNLLESQPENKSRDLSNLFTSNAPYLPWLRIFADTENTRLCKIYLRKSLLHNMYPSNLIELVLNHPLKQLELVNCSFSCDIFNLISASKAGHSLLSLSIEDSVDSALKKHFKALDLQPGDTIPHIKLECPHLQRLVLRDMREHDLGLLPGCEIVHLFSQLTHLDLSRCILSSTAVKSMMQCQNLVWLNLNCVEFQSHADFVTSICRITKLRHLDISSDAGIPQCNYPNSSTFNPELILTTLVSHLPHLVSLDISATNLAGRDTAPRSFKLEAKGAGDCKDSERCCIPGLEGRHFEFLGLYNCPFESYRRENIPAKQITGSKNEEQLLLALRRYVDRRDDLNDVLNHLFTLFKEETVINQSVALEGILAAMKRHEDDKHIQISGSASLFYIMKGEQKSYITQKQKRVLINCLLEGMEDPEADNVMIRNCCLTLCHLTMPQDVLYCYRRMISTLLNLNHEDGQEEFIQRITLYMINHLACQVDGEEKKVVGDLGAIQIMLDTIQNRLRENNCDEIMEMAWSTMWNVTDETAINCDRFMEHNGMSLFIECLETFPEKPELLRNMMGLMGNIAEVPYLRPKLMEKSFIEIFCELLDSEKDGIEVSYNSAGVFSHMMADGPTAWTIQSPSRDHVTEKVISAIQRWPLKSTRNINYRSFTPILKIVDAYHALGAQYWAVWALCNLTTVYPQKYCPLLKKEGGEERITSILHNPKTIVKIKDLAHKIIKNLNMNPDNSNEPGDSESLKSRRAVLQKEVKLAKGAAFRPGTYSNLKSQLNAYHIFCVYYKFRPFPCIKDILCAYACFLSKSLSSFSSVKNYISGIKTWSQLFGFTVEPFLSTEFKLTLRGLSHKNQHVAVSKLPLLPTHLIDIVRLLNIYDYLDACLWCFLTFAFFGMLRASNLVSRSSTSFNSREQLIRDNVVVSEKGILLLLKWSKTRQNHDYTHQVSLCCSVEPSICPARAYKHLVSLIPGDKNAPVFALPVHGKLLPLSRSVLLNRFRELIVLVGLDPSVYSFHSLRHGGATLATKAGIPEILLKHHGDWRSDCFQTYIKQASVDMYRVTSAMNYLIGS
;
A
#
# COMPACT_ATOMS: atom_id res chain seq x y z
N MET A 1 -11.23 22.20 -2.26
CA MET A 1 -10.27 21.38 -3.03
C MET A 1 -11.07 20.26 -3.68
N THR A 2 -11.11 20.21 -5.01
CA THR A 2 -11.94 19.28 -5.77
C THR A 2 -11.37 17.85 -5.70
N ASN A 3 -12.19 16.95 -5.15
CA ASN A 3 -11.98 15.51 -5.00
C ASN A 3 -11.95 14.78 -6.34
N ASN A 4 -10.79 14.63 -6.97
CA ASN A 4 -10.56 13.56 -7.92
C ASN A 4 -9.08 13.15 -7.86
N TRP A 5 -8.83 11.83 -7.82
CA TRP A 5 -7.52 11.26 -8.11
C TRP A 5 -7.04 11.82 -9.46
N PRO A 6 -5.76 12.21 -9.60
CA PRO A 6 -5.25 12.66 -10.89
C PRO A 6 -5.49 11.57 -11.94
N ILE A 7 -5.97 11.98 -13.11
CA ILE A 7 -6.11 11.08 -14.25
C ILE A 7 -4.70 10.58 -14.59
N SER A 8 -4.57 9.29 -14.87
CA SER A 8 -3.31 8.68 -15.30
C SER A 8 -2.84 9.35 -16.59
N GLU A 9 -1.97 10.36 -16.48
CA GLU A 9 -1.29 10.95 -17.62
C GLU A 9 -0.06 10.09 -17.97
N PRO A 10 0.14 9.73 -19.25
CA PRO A 10 1.35 9.03 -19.69
C PRO A 10 2.59 9.90 -19.46
N ASP A 11 3.76 9.25 -19.40
CA ASP A 11 5.04 9.98 -19.37
C ASP A 11 5.13 10.92 -20.58
N SER A 12 5.66 12.12 -20.37
CA SER A 12 5.78 13.08 -21.47
C SER A 12 6.77 12.57 -22.51
N LEU A 13 6.60 12.96 -23.77
CA LEU A 13 7.56 12.63 -24.82
C LEU A 13 8.97 13.11 -24.45
N GLU A 14 9.08 14.25 -23.77
CA GLU A 14 10.34 14.77 -23.26
C GLU A 14 10.99 13.81 -22.26
N ASP A 15 10.25 13.29 -21.29
CA ASP A 15 10.79 12.36 -20.28
C ASP A 15 11.23 11.02 -20.92
N LEU A 16 10.44 10.52 -21.89
CA LEU A 16 10.81 9.33 -22.67
C LEU A 16 12.08 9.55 -23.50
N CYS A 17 12.22 10.72 -24.13
CA CYS A 17 13.42 11.07 -24.90
C CYS A 17 14.64 11.23 -24.00
N VAL A 18 14.51 11.87 -22.83
CA VAL A 18 15.60 11.97 -21.85
C VAL A 18 16.06 10.59 -21.41
N GLN A 19 15.12 9.69 -21.06
CA GLN A 19 15.48 8.33 -20.66
C GLN A 19 16.18 7.57 -21.79
N ALA A 20 15.72 7.73 -23.04
CA ALA A 20 16.37 7.13 -24.20
C ALA A 20 17.80 7.67 -24.38
N CYS A 21 18.03 8.97 -24.18
CA CYS A 21 19.36 9.58 -24.25
C CYS A 21 20.27 9.08 -23.12
N VAL A 22 19.74 8.96 -21.90
CA VAL A 22 20.47 8.44 -20.73
C VAL A 22 20.92 6.99 -20.95
N ASN A 23 20.03 6.15 -21.48
CA ASN A 23 20.35 4.76 -21.80
C ASN A 23 21.33 4.65 -22.99
N ASN A 24 21.48 5.71 -23.79
CA ASN A 24 22.30 5.73 -25.00
C ASN A 24 23.15 7.00 -25.06
N VAL A 25 23.96 7.30 -24.04
CA VAL A 25 24.78 8.53 -23.95
C VAL A 25 25.63 8.79 -25.20
N GLN A 26 26.04 7.71 -25.88
CA GLN A 26 26.77 7.74 -27.15
C GLN A 26 26.03 8.46 -28.29
N THR A 27 24.72 8.70 -28.14
CA THR A 27 23.94 9.52 -29.08
C THR A 27 24.35 10.99 -28.99
N LEU A 28 24.61 11.51 -27.79
CA LEU A 28 24.95 12.90 -27.50
C LEU A 28 26.45 13.16 -27.44
N ALA A 29 27.23 12.15 -27.02
CA ALA A 29 28.65 12.29 -26.73
C ALA A 29 29.50 11.22 -27.43
N VAL A 30 30.78 11.51 -27.62
CA VAL A 30 31.81 10.56 -28.08
C VAL A 30 32.67 10.18 -26.89
N LYS A 31 33.10 8.92 -26.87
CA LYS A 31 34.05 8.43 -25.88
C LYS A 31 35.46 8.87 -26.30
N THR A 32 36.17 9.52 -25.38
CA THR A 32 37.56 9.92 -25.58
C THR A 32 38.49 8.71 -25.47
N ASP A 33 39.60 8.73 -26.23
CA ASP A 33 40.62 7.68 -26.23
C ASP A 33 41.56 7.73 -24.99
N ASP A 34 41.34 8.69 -24.09
CA ASP A 34 42.09 8.79 -22.84
C ASP A 34 41.88 7.55 -21.96
N GLN A 35 42.92 7.16 -21.21
CA GLN A 35 42.94 6.00 -20.29
C GLN A 35 41.77 5.98 -19.27
N GLN A 36 41.02 7.08 -19.13
CA GLN A 36 39.87 7.23 -18.25
C GLN A 36 38.50 7.06 -18.91
N LEU A 37 38.40 6.76 -20.21
CA LEU A 37 37.15 6.39 -20.90
C LEU A 37 36.02 7.44 -20.74
N GLN A 38 36.35 8.74 -20.79
CA GLN A 38 35.42 9.85 -20.54
C GLN A 38 34.55 10.19 -21.76
N TYR A 39 33.38 10.79 -21.56
CA TYR A 39 32.52 11.29 -22.63
C TYR A 39 32.68 12.80 -22.86
N GLU A 40 32.78 13.19 -24.13
CA GLU A 40 32.74 14.58 -24.57
C GLU A 40 31.59 14.80 -25.55
N LEU A 41 30.96 15.98 -25.48
CA LEU A 41 29.81 16.31 -26.32
C LEU A 41 30.20 16.27 -27.81
N LYS A 42 29.35 15.67 -28.65
CA LYS A 42 29.61 15.59 -30.09
C LYS A 42 29.66 16.99 -30.73
N PRO A 43 30.53 17.21 -31.73
CA PRO A 43 30.51 18.43 -32.52
C PRO A 43 29.12 18.72 -33.09
N GLY A 44 28.61 19.94 -32.87
CA GLY A 44 27.29 20.39 -33.35
C GLY A 44 26.10 20.03 -32.46
N VAL A 45 26.31 19.30 -31.36
CA VAL A 45 25.28 19.08 -30.34
C VAL A 45 25.34 20.17 -29.29
N CYS A 46 24.21 20.81 -28.98
CA CYS A 46 24.11 21.85 -27.96
C CYS A 46 22.95 21.55 -27.00
N LEU A 47 23.21 21.54 -25.70
CA LEU A 47 22.25 21.35 -24.60
C LEU A 47 22.04 22.68 -23.85
N LEU A 48 21.65 23.71 -24.60
CA LEU A 48 21.50 25.08 -24.09
C LEU A 48 20.13 25.38 -23.47
N VAL A 49 19.16 24.49 -23.65
CA VAL A 49 17.83 24.61 -23.02
C VAL A 49 17.95 24.12 -21.57
N PRO A 50 17.89 25.00 -20.56
CA PRO A 50 18.26 24.62 -19.21
C PRO A 50 17.35 23.55 -18.60
N SER A 51 16.05 23.58 -18.90
CA SER A 51 15.11 22.55 -18.41
C SER A 51 15.47 21.15 -18.89
N LEU A 52 15.94 21.01 -20.13
CA LEU A 52 16.36 19.74 -20.71
C LEU A 52 17.74 19.33 -20.17
N CYS A 53 18.68 20.28 -20.09
CA CYS A 53 20.04 20.05 -19.59
C CYS A 53 20.04 19.62 -18.11
N ASP A 54 19.26 20.30 -17.27
CA ASP A 54 19.07 19.95 -15.85
C ASP A 54 18.43 18.57 -15.70
N LYS A 55 17.39 18.26 -16.50
CA LYS A 55 16.75 16.93 -16.51
C LYS A 55 17.73 15.83 -16.93
N LEU A 56 18.52 16.06 -17.97
CA LEU A 56 19.51 15.09 -18.43
C LEU A 56 20.59 14.86 -17.38
N PHE A 57 21.14 15.94 -16.79
CA PHE A 57 22.13 15.85 -15.71
C PHE A 57 21.59 15.03 -14.53
N LYS A 58 20.36 15.34 -14.09
CA LYS A 58 19.70 14.62 -13.01
C LYS A 58 19.50 13.14 -13.32
N ASN A 59 18.96 12.81 -14.50
CA ASN A 59 18.72 11.41 -14.84
C ASN A 59 20.02 10.63 -15.05
N LEU A 60 21.08 11.27 -15.58
CA LEU A 60 22.42 10.65 -15.64
C LEU A 60 22.97 10.37 -14.25
N LEU A 61 22.79 11.29 -13.31
CA LEU A 61 23.19 11.10 -11.92
C LEU A 61 22.40 9.94 -11.26
N GLU A 62 21.10 9.85 -11.51
CA GLU A 62 20.21 8.79 -10.98
C GLU A 62 20.37 7.43 -11.70
N SER A 63 20.83 7.40 -12.95
CA SER A 63 20.91 6.18 -13.78
C SER A 63 22.25 5.45 -13.68
N GLN A 64 23.12 5.82 -12.74
CA GLN A 64 24.42 5.16 -12.65
C GLN A 64 24.21 3.66 -12.39
N PRO A 65 24.86 2.78 -13.17
CA PRO A 65 24.80 1.36 -12.87
C PRO A 65 25.34 1.20 -11.46
N GLU A 66 24.50 0.66 -10.58
CA GLU A 66 25.01 0.07 -9.36
C GLU A 66 26.09 -0.94 -9.79
N ASN A 67 27.37 -0.60 -9.59
CA ASN A 67 28.42 -1.61 -9.43
C ASN A 67 28.17 -2.35 -8.09
N LYS A 68 26.95 -2.89 -7.93
CA LYS A 68 26.54 -3.87 -6.93
C LYS A 68 26.34 -5.24 -7.59
N SER A 69 26.94 -5.50 -8.76
CA SER A 69 27.36 -6.87 -9.03
C SER A 69 28.37 -7.20 -7.95
N ARG A 70 27.97 -8.00 -6.96
CA ARG A 70 28.86 -8.78 -6.10
C ARG A 70 29.62 -9.82 -6.95
N ASP A 71 30.23 -9.39 -8.04
CA ASP A 71 31.23 -10.16 -8.75
C ASP A 71 32.50 -10.04 -7.90
N LEU A 72 32.58 -10.94 -6.91
CA LEU A 72 33.65 -11.04 -5.91
C LEU A 72 35.06 -11.21 -6.54
N SER A 73 35.14 -11.35 -7.86
CA SER A 73 36.37 -11.55 -8.62
C SER A 73 37.21 -10.27 -8.86
N ASN A 74 36.62 -9.07 -8.77
CA ASN A 74 37.30 -7.83 -9.22
C ASN A 74 37.63 -6.79 -8.13
N LEU A 75 37.53 -7.14 -6.85
CA LEU A 75 37.73 -6.23 -5.71
C LEU A 75 39.19 -5.77 -5.44
N PHE A 76 40.16 -6.11 -6.30
CA PHE A 76 41.58 -5.77 -6.09
C PHE A 76 42.16 -4.74 -7.07
N THR A 77 41.35 -3.92 -7.75
CA THR A 77 41.88 -2.76 -8.50
C THR A 77 41.51 -1.44 -7.83
N SER A 78 42.54 -0.72 -7.40
CA SER A 78 42.54 0.45 -6.51
C SER A 78 42.10 1.78 -7.14
N ASN A 79 41.15 1.79 -8.07
CA ASN A 79 40.77 3.04 -8.75
C ASN A 79 39.42 3.54 -8.26
N ALA A 80 39.42 4.75 -7.68
CA ALA A 80 38.23 5.47 -7.22
C ALA A 80 37.15 5.53 -8.32
N PRO A 81 35.86 5.49 -7.96
CA PRO A 81 34.79 5.42 -8.94
C PRO A 81 34.64 6.77 -9.68
N TYR A 82 34.67 6.72 -11.02
CA TYR A 82 34.71 7.86 -11.93
C TYR A 82 33.36 8.02 -12.64
N LEU A 83 32.81 9.24 -12.76
CA LEU A 83 31.56 9.54 -13.50
C LEU A 83 31.87 9.85 -14.97
N PRO A 84 31.77 8.90 -15.91
CA PRO A 84 32.36 9.09 -17.24
C PRO A 84 31.68 10.17 -18.08
N TRP A 85 30.40 10.42 -17.81
CA TRP A 85 29.56 11.39 -18.52
C TRP A 85 29.72 12.83 -18.00
N LEU A 86 30.38 13.04 -16.86
CA LEU A 86 30.41 14.34 -16.18
C LEU A 86 31.06 15.43 -17.04
N ARG A 87 32.09 15.07 -17.83
CA ARG A 87 32.81 16.00 -18.72
C ARG A 87 31.97 16.54 -19.87
N ILE A 88 30.83 15.92 -20.20
CA ILE A 88 29.84 16.47 -21.15
C ILE A 88 29.44 17.89 -20.73
N PHE A 89 29.31 18.13 -19.42
CA PHE A 89 28.88 19.41 -18.87
C PHE A 89 30.03 20.38 -18.59
N ALA A 90 31.29 20.01 -18.89
CA ALA A 90 32.44 20.90 -18.76
C ALA A 90 32.42 22.02 -19.82
N ASP A 91 31.85 21.75 -20.99
CA ASP A 91 31.66 22.74 -22.05
C ASP A 91 30.46 23.65 -21.73
N THR A 92 30.73 24.75 -21.02
CA THR A 92 29.72 25.75 -20.63
C THR A 92 29.23 26.63 -21.79
N GLU A 93 29.81 26.51 -22.98
CA GLU A 93 29.37 27.19 -24.20
C GLU A 93 28.27 26.42 -24.90
N ASN A 94 28.33 25.08 -24.86
CA ASN A 94 27.34 24.21 -25.48
C ASN A 94 26.39 23.52 -24.48
N THR A 95 26.65 23.60 -23.18
CA THR A 95 25.75 23.10 -22.12
C THR A 95 25.36 24.21 -21.15
N ARG A 96 24.15 24.14 -20.60
CA ARG A 96 23.64 25.15 -19.66
C ARG A 96 22.88 24.52 -18.50
N LEU A 97 23.56 24.33 -17.38
CA LEU A 97 22.92 24.00 -16.11
C LEU A 97 22.34 25.27 -15.47
N CYS A 98 21.17 25.14 -14.83
CA CYS A 98 20.46 26.25 -14.20
C CYS A 98 19.94 25.91 -12.80
N LYS A 99 19.42 24.69 -12.59
CA LYS A 99 18.90 24.24 -11.30
C LYS A 99 19.52 22.90 -10.95
N ILE A 100 20.35 22.90 -9.90
CA ILE A 100 21.09 21.71 -9.49
C ILE A 100 20.76 21.36 -8.05
N TYR A 101 20.45 20.08 -7.85
CA TYR A 101 20.19 19.45 -6.57
C TYR A 101 21.18 18.30 -6.40
N LEU A 102 22.06 18.40 -5.41
CA LEU A 102 23.04 17.38 -5.07
C LEU A 102 22.74 16.85 -3.67
N ARG A 103 22.71 15.53 -3.53
CA ARG A 103 22.47 14.83 -2.26
C ARG A 103 23.45 13.68 -2.11
N LYS A 104 23.92 13.42 -0.88
CA LYS A 104 24.81 12.28 -0.56
C LYS A 104 24.32 10.94 -1.12
N SER A 105 23.02 10.64 -0.99
CA SER A 105 22.48 9.36 -1.48
C SER A 105 22.54 9.22 -2.99
N LEU A 106 22.38 10.31 -3.75
CA LEU A 106 22.59 10.33 -5.20
C LEU A 106 24.05 10.17 -5.60
N LEU A 107 24.97 10.46 -4.69
CA LEU A 107 26.41 10.40 -4.91
C LEU A 107 27.02 9.06 -4.46
N HIS A 108 26.31 8.19 -3.72
CA HIS A 108 26.78 6.86 -3.30
C HIS A 108 28.22 6.81 -2.71
N ASN A 109 28.60 7.81 -1.90
CA ASN A 109 29.97 8.03 -1.39
C ASN A 109 31.05 8.29 -2.47
N MET A 110 30.64 8.47 -3.73
CA MET A 110 31.46 8.94 -4.82
C MET A 110 31.50 10.47 -4.77
N TYR A 111 32.59 11.02 -4.27
CA TYR A 111 32.86 12.46 -4.32
C TYR A 111 33.97 12.72 -5.35
N PRO A 112 33.67 12.85 -6.65
CA PRO A 112 34.64 13.39 -7.58
C PRO A 112 34.97 14.82 -7.10
N SER A 113 36.24 15.08 -6.79
CA SER A 113 36.69 16.40 -6.32
C SER A 113 36.30 17.54 -7.29
N ASN A 114 36.13 17.22 -8.58
CA ASN A 114 35.79 18.15 -9.64
C ASN A 114 34.28 18.34 -9.92
N LEU A 115 33.38 17.55 -9.30
CA LEU A 115 31.93 17.62 -9.58
C LEU A 115 31.38 19.01 -9.27
N ILE A 116 31.66 19.50 -8.06
CA ILE A 116 31.13 20.78 -7.59
C ILE A 116 31.73 21.95 -8.35
N GLU A 117 33.03 21.91 -8.64
CA GLU A 117 33.72 22.93 -9.44
C GLU A 117 33.12 23.05 -10.85
N LEU A 118 32.85 21.92 -11.50
CA LEU A 118 32.24 21.90 -12.84
C LEU A 118 30.82 22.48 -12.80
N VAL A 119 30.01 22.07 -11.83
CA VAL A 119 28.65 22.57 -11.66
C VAL A 119 28.65 24.08 -11.43
N LEU A 120 29.57 24.59 -10.60
CA LEU A 120 29.68 26.02 -10.28
C LEU A 120 30.22 26.89 -11.43
N ASN A 121 30.85 26.29 -12.44
CA ASN A 121 31.21 26.98 -13.67
C ASN A 121 30.00 27.32 -14.56
N HIS A 122 28.81 26.83 -14.24
CA HIS A 122 27.57 27.23 -14.90
C HIS A 122 26.93 28.44 -14.22
N PRO A 123 26.21 29.30 -14.95
CA PRO A 123 25.45 30.42 -14.39
C PRO A 123 24.15 29.94 -13.73
N LEU A 124 24.26 29.20 -12.62
CA LEU A 124 23.14 28.61 -11.90
C LEU A 124 22.19 29.68 -11.34
N LYS A 125 20.89 29.37 -11.35
CA LYS A 125 19.85 30.14 -10.66
C LYS A 125 19.47 29.53 -9.31
N GLN A 126 19.57 28.21 -9.19
CA GLN A 126 19.28 27.49 -7.96
C GLN A 126 20.34 26.40 -7.73
N LEU A 127 20.90 26.39 -6.52
CA LEU A 127 21.80 25.35 -6.05
C LEU A 127 21.31 24.84 -4.69
N GLU A 128 21.14 23.53 -4.59
CA GLU A 128 20.75 22.86 -3.36
C GLU A 128 21.72 21.70 -3.07
N LEU A 129 22.35 21.75 -1.91
CA LEU A 129 23.36 20.81 -1.44
C LEU A 129 22.86 20.19 -0.13
N VAL A 130 22.67 18.87 -0.11
CA VAL A 130 22.10 18.14 1.04
C VAL A 130 23.03 16.98 1.46
N ASN A 131 23.57 17.06 2.68
CA ASN A 131 24.48 16.09 3.32
C ASN A 131 25.73 15.74 2.50
N CYS A 132 26.16 16.60 1.59
CA CYS A 132 27.22 16.29 0.63
C CYS A 132 28.65 16.34 1.20
N SER A 133 28.84 16.60 2.50
CA SER A 133 30.16 16.52 3.16
C SER A 133 31.27 17.32 2.46
N PHE A 134 30.94 18.53 1.96
CA PHE A 134 31.94 19.41 1.31
C PHE A 134 32.88 20.04 2.35
N SER A 135 34.08 20.47 1.92
CA SER A 135 35.01 21.20 2.79
C SER A 135 34.45 22.59 3.17
N CYS A 136 34.98 23.17 4.25
CA CYS A 136 34.61 24.52 4.72
C CYS A 136 34.77 25.62 3.64
N ASP A 137 35.58 25.37 2.61
CA ASP A 137 35.80 26.29 1.48
C ASP A 137 34.64 26.37 0.48
N ILE A 138 33.56 25.60 0.64
CA ILE A 138 32.43 25.57 -0.32
C ILE A 138 31.81 26.96 -0.54
N PHE A 139 31.70 27.78 0.50
CA PHE A 139 31.17 29.14 0.39
C PHE A 139 32.12 30.06 -0.41
N ASN A 140 33.42 29.92 -0.21
CA ASN A 140 34.43 30.67 -0.96
C ASN A 140 34.44 30.23 -2.43
N LEU A 141 34.31 28.92 -2.68
CA LEU A 141 34.22 28.34 -4.02
C LEU A 141 32.98 28.85 -4.77
N ILE A 142 31.82 28.88 -4.11
CA ILE A 142 30.59 29.43 -4.69
C ILE A 142 30.79 30.91 -5.04
N SER A 143 31.35 31.70 -4.12
CA SER A 143 31.56 33.15 -4.30
C SER A 143 32.50 33.48 -5.45
N ALA A 144 33.57 32.69 -5.62
CA ALA A 144 34.53 32.87 -6.71
C ALA A 144 34.04 32.34 -8.07
N SER A 145 32.88 31.66 -8.10
CA SER A 145 32.39 30.97 -9.30
C SER A 145 31.39 31.79 -10.13
N LYS A 146 31.14 31.34 -11.37
CA LYS A 146 30.08 31.89 -12.23
C LYS A 146 28.70 31.76 -11.58
N ALA A 147 28.46 30.68 -10.84
CA ALA A 147 27.22 30.47 -10.09
C ALA A 147 27.02 31.54 -9.01
N GLY A 148 28.06 31.92 -8.25
CA GLY A 148 27.96 32.95 -7.20
C GLY A 148 27.35 34.26 -7.69
N HIS A 149 27.74 34.70 -8.89
CA HIS A 149 27.21 35.92 -9.52
C HIS A 149 25.80 35.79 -10.12
N SER A 150 25.28 34.58 -10.33
CA SER A 150 23.98 34.36 -11.00
C SER A 150 22.89 33.79 -10.11
N LEU A 151 23.25 33.23 -8.95
CA LEU A 151 22.36 32.51 -8.04
C LEU A 151 21.25 33.43 -7.48
N LEU A 152 20.03 32.91 -7.54
CA LEU A 152 18.85 33.51 -6.91
C LEU A 152 18.43 32.73 -5.65
N SER A 153 18.73 31.43 -5.60
CA SER A 153 18.41 30.55 -4.49
C SER A 153 19.59 29.64 -4.16
N LEU A 154 20.02 29.66 -2.90
CA LEU A 154 21.06 28.77 -2.37
C LEU A 154 20.49 28.02 -1.16
N SER A 155 20.63 26.70 -1.16
CA SER A 155 20.26 25.84 -0.04
C SER A 155 21.41 24.93 0.31
N ILE A 156 21.84 24.97 1.57
CA ILE A 156 22.89 24.11 2.12
C ILE A 156 22.36 23.50 3.41
N GLU A 157 22.29 22.18 3.41
CA GLU A 157 21.96 21.35 4.55
C GLU A 157 23.09 20.34 4.69
N ASP A 158 23.79 20.34 5.83
CA ASP A 158 24.85 19.38 6.07
C ASP A 158 24.73 18.85 7.50
N SER A 159 24.45 17.55 7.63
CA SER A 159 24.61 16.86 8.90
C SER A 159 26.11 16.80 9.20
N VAL A 160 26.65 17.79 9.91
CA VAL A 160 28.09 17.93 10.21
C VAL A 160 28.68 16.56 10.56
N ASP A 161 29.43 16.00 9.59
CA ASP A 161 30.05 14.69 9.71
C ASP A 161 30.96 14.70 10.95
N SER A 162 31.05 13.54 11.59
CA SER A 162 32.04 13.24 12.62
C SER A 162 33.48 13.63 12.23
N ALA A 163 33.78 13.74 10.93
CA ALA A 163 35.04 14.23 10.38
C ALA A 163 35.29 15.73 10.66
N LEU A 164 34.28 16.60 10.51
CA LEU A 164 34.37 18.02 10.90
C LEU A 164 34.43 18.17 12.43
N LYS A 165 33.70 17.33 13.18
CA LYS A 165 33.85 17.22 14.64
C LYS A 165 35.26 16.84 15.07
N LYS A 166 35.96 16.02 14.28
CA LYS A 166 37.37 15.66 14.50
C LYS A 166 38.33 16.75 14.05
N HIS A 167 38.04 17.46 12.95
CA HIS A 167 38.91 18.53 12.44
C HIS A 167 38.89 19.76 13.38
N PHE A 168 37.72 20.16 13.89
CA PHE A 168 37.62 21.23 14.89
C PHE A 168 38.00 20.80 16.31
N LYS A 169 37.99 19.50 16.63
CA LYS A 169 38.65 18.98 17.85
C LYS A 169 40.17 18.89 17.70
N ALA A 170 40.68 18.70 16.49
CA ALA A 170 42.11 18.60 16.20
C ALA A 170 42.76 19.98 16.07
N LEU A 171 41.99 21.01 15.73
CA LEU A 171 42.34 22.39 15.99
C LEU A 171 42.10 22.67 17.48
N ASP A 172 43.11 22.41 18.32
CA ASP A 172 43.23 22.99 19.66
C ASP A 172 43.28 24.53 19.51
N LEU A 173 42.14 25.16 19.23
CA LEU A 173 42.03 26.60 19.07
C LEU A 173 42.28 27.23 20.44
N GLN A 174 43.47 27.79 20.60
CA GLN A 174 43.80 28.61 21.76
C GLN A 174 42.99 29.92 21.65
N PRO A 175 42.62 30.56 22.78
CA PRO A 175 42.02 31.89 22.73
C PRO A 175 42.97 32.88 22.05
N GLY A 176 42.74 33.16 20.76
CA GLY A 176 43.60 33.99 19.91
C GLY A 176 43.75 33.52 18.45
N ASP A 177 43.39 32.28 18.12
CA ASP A 177 43.51 31.78 16.75
C ASP A 177 42.44 32.37 15.81
N THR A 178 42.87 32.92 14.68
CA THR A 178 42.00 33.47 13.63
C THR A 178 41.26 32.36 12.89
N ILE A 179 39.96 32.24 13.11
CA ILE A 179 39.07 31.38 12.32
C ILE A 179 39.05 31.92 10.88
N PRO A 180 39.20 31.08 9.84
CA PRO A 180 39.15 31.52 8.45
C PRO A 180 37.83 32.26 8.16
N HIS A 181 37.93 33.47 7.63
CA HIS A 181 36.77 34.28 7.25
C HIS A 181 36.00 33.61 6.12
N ILE A 182 34.79 33.12 6.41
CA ILE A 182 33.87 32.61 5.39
C ILE A 182 33.21 33.81 4.71
N LYS A 183 33.50 34.03 3.41
CA LYS A 183 32.90 35.10 2.62
C LYS A 183 31.98 34.49 1.56
N LEU A 184 30.67 34.66 1.72
CA LEU A 184 29.69 34.31 0.70
C LEU A 184 29.36 35.57 -0.09
N GLU A 185 29.64 35.68 -1.39
CA GLU A 185 29.30 36.85 -2.23
C GLU A 185 28.32 36.47 -3.35
N CYS A 186 27.03 36.64 -3.09
CA CYS A 186 25.97 36.35 -4.06
C CYS A 186 25.04 37.57 -4.22
N PRO A 187 25.37 38.55 -5.08
CA PRO A 187 24.71 39.87 -5.09
C PRO A 187 23.23 39.87 -5.51
N HIS A 188 22.77 38.80 -6.16
CA HIS A 188 21.39 38.64 -6.64
C HIS A 188 20.60 37.63 -5.82
N LEU A 189 21.13 37.16 -4.69
CA LEU A 189 20.51 36.11 -3.91
C LEU A 189 19.20 36.61 -3.27
N GLN A 190 18.10 35.91 -3.55
CA GLN A 190 16.77 36.22 -3.04
C GLN A 190 16.30 35.21 -1.99
N ARG A 191 16.79 33.97 -2.07
CA ARG A 191 16.49 32.88 -1.14
C ARG A 191 17.77 32.23 -0.61
N LEU A 192 17.89 32.17 0.70
CA LEU A 192 18.98 31.49 1.39
C LEU A 192 18.39 30.50 2.39
N VAL A 193 18.81 29.24 2.29
CA VAL A 193 18.46 28.17 3.22
C VAL A 193 19.74 27.58 3.79
N LEU A 194 19.86 27.64 5.11
CA LEU A 194 20.99 27.13 5.88
C LEU A 194 20.40 26.31 7.03
N ARG A 195 20.66 25.00 7.03
CA ARG A 195 20.06 24.09 8.01
C ARG A 195 21.12 23.30 8.76
N ASP A 196 20.85 23.04 10.04
CA ASP A 196 21.67 22.16 10.88
C ASP A 196 23.14 22.61 11.06
N MET A 197 23.41 23.92 10.98
CA MET A 197 24.76 24.49 11.12
C MET A 197 25.03 25.12 12.50
N ARG A 198 26.25 24.93 13.04
CA ARG A 198 26.69 25.55 14.31
C ARG A 198 27.43 26.87 14.08
N GLU A 199 27.58 27.65 15.15
CA GLU A 199 28.25 28.96 15.13
C GLU A 199 29.66 28.93 14.50
N HIS A 200 30.45 27.89 14.79
CA HIS A 200 31.79 27.70 14.21
C HIS A 200 31.77 27.31 12.72
N ASP A 201 30.71 26.61 12.26
CA ASP A 201 30.55 26.19 10.86
C ASP A 201 30.16 27.37 9.97
N LEU A 202 29.47 28.36 10.54
CA LEU A 202 29.01 29.56 9.85
C LEU A 202 30.07 30.68 9.82
N GLY A 203 31.15 30.55 10.59
CA GLY A 203 32.16 31.61 10.72
C GLY A 203 31.59 32.93 11.25
N LEU A 204 30.42 32.93 11.91
CA LEU A 204 29.66 34.12 12.32
C LEU A 204 30.16 34.75 13.61
N LEU A 205 31.48 34.92 13.70
CA LEU A 205 32.09 35.76 14.72
C LEU A 205 31.73 37.24 14.51
N PRO A 206 31.86 38.07 15.56
CA PRO A 206 31.59 39.51 15.49
C PRO A 206 32.40 40.16 14.36
N GLY A 207 31.72 40.68 13.33
CA GLY A 207 32.36 41.25 12.13
C GLY A 207 31.97 40.56 10.82
N CYS A 208 31.20 39.47 10.84
CA CYS A 208 30.64 38.90 9.61
C CYS A 208 29.64 39.87 8.95
N GLU A 209 30.07 40.41 7.81
CA GLU A 209 29.36 41.33 6.91
C GLU A 209 28.15 40.67 6.19
N ILE A 210 27.39 39.80 6.87
CA ILE A 210 26.06 39.35 6.43
C ILE A 210 25.15 40.54 6.08
N VAL A 211 25.40 41.68 6.72
CA VAL A 211 24.76 42.97 6.50
C VAL A 211 24.81 43.45 5.05
N HIS A 212 25.88 43.16 4.30
CA HIS A 212 26.01 43.58 2.90
C HIS A 212 25.36 42.59 1.91
N LEU A 213 25.01 41.38 2.37
CA LEU A 213 24.59 40.27 1.50
C LEU A 213 23.10 40.23 1.15
N PHE A 214 22.27 41.01 1.84
CA PHE A 214 20.83 40.72 1.88
C PHE A 214 19.92 41.92 1.61
N SER A 215 20.42 42.95 0.92
CA SER A 215 19.51 44.01 0.45
C SER A 215 18.42 43.46 -0.49
N GLN A 216 18.68 42.35 -1.19
CA GLN A 216 17.70 41.71 -2.09
C GLN A 216 17.04 40.45 -1.51
N LEU A 217 17.41 40.02 -0.30
CA LEU A 217 16.90 38.78 0.27
C LEU A 217 15.43 38.93 0.63
N THR A 218 14.62 37.97 0.19
CA THR A 218 13.19 37.88 0.47
C THR A 218 12.83 36.65 1.29
N HIS A 219 13.66 35.60 1.23
CA HIS A 219 13.44 34.33 1.94
C HIS A 219 14.72 33.91 2.69
N LEU A 220 14.59 33.67 4.00
CA LEU A 220 15.66 33.20 4.85
C LEU A 220 15.18 32.02 5.69
N ASP A 221 15.85 30.87 5.57
CA ASP A 221 15.66 29.69 6.41
C ASP A 221 16.95 29.41 7.19
N LEU A 222 16.86 29.47 8.52
CA LEU A 222 17.95 29.14 9.45
C LEU A 222 17.54 28.01 10.40
N SER A 223 16.61 27.14 9.99
CA SER A 223 16.08 26.09 10.87
C SER A 223 17.19 25.22 11.47
N ARG A 224 17.07 24.91 12.77
CA ARG A 224 18.03 24.11 13.56
C ARG A 224 19.45 24.69 13.64
N CYS A 225 19.64 25.97 13.31
CA CYS A 225 20.92 26.65 13.52
C CYS A 225 21.04 27.18 14.97
N ILE A 226 22.28 27.24 15.47
CA ILE A 226 22.60 27.87 16.77
C ILE A 226 23.11 29.30 16.49
N LEU A 227 22.39 30.32 16.95
CA LEU A 227 22.68 31.73 16.64
C LEU A 227 23.13 32.52 17.87
N SER A 228 24.13 33.37 17.70
CA SER A 228 24.55 34.34 18.73
C SER A 228 23.63 35.57 18.76
N SER A 229 23.61 36.28 19.90
CA SER A 229 22.83 37.52 20.04
C SER A 229 23.22 38.62 19.02
N THR A 230 24.47 38.59 18.52
CA THR A 230 24.94 39.52 17.47
C THR A 230 24.38 39.15 16.09
N ALA A 231 24.34 37.86 15.74
CA ALA A 231 23.77 37.38 14.49
C ALA A 231 22.28 37.75 14.36
N VAL A 232 21.52 37.57 15.45
CA VAL A 232 20.09 37.93 15.51
C VAL A 232 19.88 39.44 15.30
N LYS A 233 20.75 40.29 15.87
CA LYS A 233 20.68 41.75 15.69
C LYS A 233 21.03 42.17 14.27
N SER A 234 22.00 41.53 13.62
CA SER A 234 22.36 41.81 12.23
C SER A 234 21.23 41.45 11.26
N MET A 235 20.46 40.40 11.52
CA MET A 235 19.29 40.03 10.72
C MET A 235 18.23 41.15 10.62
N MET A 236 18.18 42.07 11.60
CA MET A 236 17.25 43.20 11.61
C MET A 236 17.44 44.17 10.44
N GLN A 237 18.59 44.10 9.76
CA GLN A 237 18.91 44.95 8.62
C GLN A 237 18.31 44.43 7.31
N CYS A 238 17.82 43.18 7.28
CA CYS A 238 17.17 42.55 6.13
C CYS A 238 15.70 42.98 5.97
N GLN A 239 15.45 44.26 5.70
CA GLN A 239 14.09 44.84 5.66
C GLN A 239 13.20 44.35 4.51
N ASN A 240 13.77 43.63 3.53
CA ASN A 240 13.03 43.10 2.38
C ASN A 240 12.54 41.65 2.57
N LEU A 241 12.80 41.05 3.73
CA LEU A 241 12.33 39.71 4.04
C LEU A 241 10.79 39.62 4.06
N VAL A 242 10.30 38.64 3.32
CA VAL A 242 8.88 38.27 3.22
C VAL A 242 8.65 36.93 3.92
N TRP A 243 9.66 36.06 3.96
CA TRP A 243 9.61 34.73 4.54
C TRP A 243 10.82 34.49 5.45
N LEU A 244 10.56 34.08 6.69
CA LEU A 244 11.58 33.80 7.70
C LEU A 244 11.26 32.50 8.43
N ASN A 245 12.18 31.54 8.42
CA ASN A 245 12.09 30.29 9.18
C ASN A 245 13.22 30.16 10.18
N LEU A 246 12.83 30.05 11.44
CA LEU A 246 13.67 29.91 12.61
C LEU A 246 13.20 28.73 13.47
N ASN A 247 12.63 27.70 12.83
CA ASN A 247 12.27 26.46 13.49
C ASN A 247 13.48 25.92 14.27
N CYS A 248 13.29 25.61 15.55
CA CYS A 248 14.30 25.03 16.44
C CYS A 248 15.60 25.83 16.55
N VAL A 249 15.52 27.16 16.42
CA VAL A 249 16.67 28.03 16.68
C VAL A 249 16.76 28.34 18.17
N GLU A 250 17.94 28.13 18.76
CA GLU A 250 18.20 28.49 20.15
C GLU A 250 18.47 29.99 20.30
N PHE A 251 17.76 30.65 21.23
CA PHE A 251 17.93 32.08 21.50
C PHE A 251 18.51 32.32 22.90
N GLN A 252 19.61 33.06 22.97
CA GLN A 252 20.20 33.49 24.25
C GLN A 252 19.30 34.47 25.03
N SER A 253 18.54 35.33 24.30
CA SER A 253 17.59 36.30 24.87
C SER A 253 16.32 36.37 24.03
N HIS A 254 15.20 35.92 24.60
CA HIS A 254 13.88 35.99 23.95
C HIS A 254 13.40 37.42 23.71
N ALA A 255 13.77 38.39 24.57
CA ALA A 255 13.40 39.80 24.38
C ALA A 255 14.13 40.45 23.21
N ASP A 256 15.44 40.22 23.10
CA ASP A 256 16.23 40.73 21.97
C ASP A 256 15.72 40.14 20.66
N PHE A 257 15.37 38.85 20.68
CA PHE A 257 14.77 38.15 19.55
C PHE A 257 13.44 38.77 19.09
N VAL A 258 12.45 38.90 19.99
CA VAL A 258 11.14 39.49 19.65
C VAL A 258 11.31 40.91 19.13
N THR A 259 12.14 41.72 19.80
CA THR A 259 12.44 43.09 19.36
C THR A 259 13.08 43.13 17.97
N SER A 260 13.92 42.14 17.65
CA SER A 260 14.60 42.04 16.36
C SER A 260 13.63 41.73 15.23
N ILE A 261 12.80 40.70 15.40
CA ILE A 261 11.80 40.28 14.41
C ILE A 261 10.77 41.38 14.15
N CYS A 262 10.31 42.07 15.19
CA CYS A 262 9.31 43.14 15.05
C CYS A 262 9.76 44.29 14.13
N ARG A 263 11.06 44.42 13.82
CA ARG A 263 11.55 45.43 12.86
C ARG A 263 11.42 45.01 11.40
N ILE A 264 11.15 43.74 11.11
CA ILE A 264 11.05 43.20 9.75
C ILE A 264 9.59 43.26 9.27
N THR A 265 9.08 44.48 9.09
CA THR A 265 7.63 44.73 8.92
C THR A 265 7.02 44.18 7.64
N LYS A 266 7.84 43.85 6.62
CA LYS A 266 7.39 43.24 5.35
C LYS A 266 7.13 41.73 5.44
N LEU A 267 7.39 41.09 6.59
CA LEU A 267 7.17 39.66 6.76
C LEU A 267 5.72 39.27 6.52
N ARG A 268 5.55 38.23 5.69
CA ARG A 268 4.28 37.57 5.41
C ARG A 268 4.22 36.15 5.97
N HIS A 269 5.38 35.50 6.08
CA HIS A 269 5.52 34.15 6.62
C HIS A 269 6.59 34.12 7.71
N LEU A 270 6.21 33.66 8.89
CA LEU A 270 7.10 33.51 10.03
C LEU A 270 6.95 32.10 10.62
N ASP A 271 8.06 31.40 10.78
CA ASP A 271 8.13 30.12 11.47
C ASP A 271 9.10 30.24 12.65
N ILE A 272 8.55 30.09 13.86
CA ILE A 272 9.27 30.14 15.15
C ILE A 272 8.91 28.91 15.99
N SER A 273 8.56 27.82 15.30
CA SER A 273 8.22 26.53 15.90
C SER A 273 9.44 25.84 16.52
N SER A 274 9.18 24.80 17.31
CA SER A 274 10.19 23.99 17.98
C SER A 274 9.98 22.50 17.69
N ASP A 275 10.91 21.65 18.10
CA ASP A 275 10.74 20.20 18.13
C ASP A 275 10.06 19.78 19.44
N ALA A 276 9.18 18.78 19.34
CA ALA A 276 8.48 18.22 20.48
C ALA A 276 9.48 17.52 21.43
N GLY A 277 9.49 17.92 22.70
CA GLY A 277 10.33 17.26 23.73
C GLY A 277 11.56 18.04 24.19
N ILE A 278 11.85 19.22 23.63
CA ILE A 278 12.94 20.11 24.10
C ILE A 278 12.36 21.11 25.13
N PRO A 279 12.61 20.96 26.45
CA PRO A 279 11.98 21.81 27.47
C PRO A 279 12.42 23.28 27.42
N GLN A 280 13.62 23.53 26.88
CA GLN A 280 14.27 24.85 26.80
C GLN A 280 13.65 25.78 25.75
N CYS A 281 12.84 25.28 24.82
CA CYS A 281 12.17 26.06 23.77
C CYS A 281 10.78 26.56 24.18
N ASN A 282 10.36 26.28 25.42
CA ASN A 282 9.18 26.93 26.00
C ASN A 282 9.55 28.34 26.43
N TYR A 283 8.82 29.34 25.91
CA TYR A 283 8.98 30.71 26.36
C TYR A 283 8.71 30.78 27.88
N PRO A 284 9.64 31.35 28.67
CA PRO A 284 9.51 31.34 30.12
C PRO A 284 8.23 32.07 30.54
N ASN A 285 7.42 31.43 31.38
CA ASN A 285 6.24 32.06 31.97
C ASN A 285 6.66 32.68 33.30
N SER A 286 7.01 33.97 33.28
CA SER A 286 7.50 34.73 34.44
C SER A 286 6.75 36.05 34.57
N SER A 287 6.99 36.80 35.64
CA SER A 287 6.43 38.15 35.81
C SER A 287 6.85 39.15 34.71
N THR A 288 7.91 38.85 33.96
CA THR A 288 8.47 39.67 32.88
C THR A 288 8.20 39.12 31.48
N PHE A 289 7.82 37.84 31.34
CA PHE A 289 7.54 37.20 30.05
C PHE A 289 6.23 36.41 30.13
N ASN A 290 5.26 36.84 29.33
CA ASN A 290 4.00 36.14 29.12
C ASN A 290 3.91 35.71 27.63
N PRO A 291 3.81 34.41 27.31
CA PRO A 291 3.68 33.91 25.95
C PRO A 291 2.57 34.59 25.13
N GLU A 292 1.44 34.92 25.76
CA GLU A 292 0.31 35.60 25.11
C GLU A 292 0.67 37.04 24.73
N LEU A 293 1.45 37.73 25.58
CA LEU A 293 1.95 39.07 25.30
C LEU A 293 3.01 39.06 24.21
N ILE A 294 3.85 38.03 24.14
CA ILE A 294 4.83 37.85 23.06
C ILE A 294 4.10 37.70 21.72
N LEU A 295 3.09 36.82 21.66
CA LEU A 295 2.31 36.60 20.46
C LEU A 295 1.59 37.88 20.02
N THR A 296 0.96 38.59 20.96
CA THR A 296 0.33 39.91 20.73
C THR A 296 1.34 40.92 20.19
N THR A 297 2.54 40.95 20.75
CA THR A 297 3.61 41.89 20.35
C THR A 297 4.10 41.59 18.93
N LEU A 298 4.39 40.34 18.61
CA LEU A 298 4.82 39.94 17.27
C LEU A 298 3.77 40.30 16.22
N VAL A 299 2.51 39.95 16.49
CA VAL A 299 1.43 40.13 15.53
C VAL A 299 1.08 41.60 15.33
N SER A 300 1.07 42.42 16.39
CA SER A 300 0.81 43.86 16.28
C SER A 300 1.88 44.61 15.47
N HIS A 301 3.14 44.18 15.53
CA HIS A 301 4.25 44.79 14.78
C HIS A 301 4.46 44.21 13.38
N LEU A 302 3.84 43.07 13.06
CA LEU A 302 3.91 42.42 11.75
C LEU A 302 2.54 42.46 11.05
N PRO A 303 2.15 43.60 10.44
CA PRO A 303 0.81 43.80 9.89
C PRO A 303 0.53 42.96 8.64
N HIS A 304 1.57 42.56 7.89
CA HIS A 304 1.45 41.79 6.65
C HIS A 304 1.50 40.27 6.85
N LEU A 305 1.64 39.79 8.09
CA LEU A 305 1.76 38.37 8.41
C LEU A 305 0.47 37.61 8.06
N VAL A 306 0.58 36.67 7.11
CA VAL A 306 -0.51 35.78 6.65
C VAL A 306 -0.28 34.32 7.02
N SER A 307 0.94 33.96 7.44
CA SER A 307 1.32 32.61 7.82
C SER A 307 2.20 32.66 9.05
N LEU A 308 1.79 31.96 10.10
CA LEU A 308 2.54 31.88 11.34
C LEU A 308 2.64 30.41 11.77
N ASP A 309 3.85 29.95 12.07
CA ASP A 309 4.05 28.62 12.65
C ASP A 309 4.64 28.73 14.06
N ILE A 310 3.88 28.23 15.04
CA ILE A 310 4.26 28.20 16.46
C ILE A 310 4.18 26.77 17.01
N SER A 311 4.20 25.76 16.14
CA SER A 311 4.15 24.35 16.50
C SER A 311 5.15 23.97 17.60
N ALA A 312 4.73 23.08 18.48
CA ALA A 312 5.45 22.63 19.68
C ALA A 312 5.89 23.73 20.66
N THR A 313 5.38 24.97 20.55
CA THR A 313 5.62 26.04 21.53
C THR A 313 4.42 26.26 22.45
N ASN A 314 4.65 26.92 23.60
CA ASN A 314 3.61 27.36 24.53
C ASN A 314 2.96 28.72 24.18
N LEU A 315 3.26 29.31 23.01
CA LEU A 315 2.75 30.62 22.59
C LEU A 315 1.23 30.65 22.42
N ALA A 316 0.59 29.51 22.16
CA ALA A 316 -0.87 29.40 22.02
C ALA A 316 -1.65 29.56 23.36
N GLY A 317 -0.97 29.79 24.49
CA GLY A 317 -1.60 30.04 25.80
C GLY A 317 -2.11 28.78 26.51
N ARG A 318 -2.34 28.88 27.83
CA ARG A 318 -2.59 27.74 28.76
C ARG A 318 -4.05 27.54 29.19
N ASP A 319 -5.01 27.61 28.27
CA ASP A 319 -6.46 27.71 28.55
C ASP A 319 -6.89 29.09 29.08
N THR A 320 -7.94 29.63 28.44
CA THR A 320 -8.80 30.63 29.06
C THR A 320 -10.26 30.21 28.86
N ALA A 321 -10.92 29.79 29.95
CA ALA A 321 -12.08 30.58 30.35
C ALA A 321 -11.62 32.03 30.44
N PRO A 322 -12.28 33.00 29.77
CA PRO A 322 -11.72 34.31 29.48
C PRO A 322 -11.34 35.04 30.76
N ARG A 323 -10.03 35.10 31.07
CA ARG A 323 -9.52 36.08 32.02
C ARG A 323 -9.21 37.33 31.25
N SER A 324 -10.06 38.32 31.46
CA SER A 324 -9.95 39.68 30.97
C SER A 324 -8.56 40.28 31.26
N PHE A 325 -7.70 40.36 30.24
CA PHE A 325 -6.73 41.44 30.16
C PHE A 325 -7.39 42.59 29.39
N LYS A 326 -7.97 43.54 30.13
CA LYS A 326 -8.39 44.82 29.58
C LYS A 326 -7.12 45.58 29.16
N LEU A 327 -6.77 45.51 27.88
CA LEU A 327 -6.06 46.61 27.24
C LEU A 327 -7.11 47.66 26.87
N GLU A 328 -6.95 48.87 27.41
CA GLU A 328 -7.85 50.00 27.23
C GLU A 328 -7.92 50.45 25.77
N ALA A 329 -8.67 49.74 24.94
CA ALA A 329 -9.16 50.27 23.68
C ALA A 329 -10.51 50.94 23.95
N LYS A 330 -10.50 52.27 24.03
CA LYS A 330 -11.73 53.08 24.07
C LYS A 330 -12.51 52.88 22.77
N GLY A 331 -13.67 52.25 22.89
CA GLY A 331 -14.77 52.35 21.92
C GLY A 331 -14.98 51.14 21.02
N ALA A 332 -15.77 50.18 21.46
CA ALA A 332 -16.63 49.34 20.60
C ALA A 332 -17.70 48.67 21.47
N GLY A 333 -18.96 48.77 21.05
CA GLY A 333 -20.12 48.24 21.76
C GLY A 333 -20.26 46.72 21.70
N ASP A 334 -21.28 46.22 22.42
CA ASP A 334 -21.74 44.84 22.54
C ASP A 334 -21.44 43.93 21.33
N CYS A 335 -20.38 43.14 21.41
CA CYS A 335 -20.18 41.94 20.60
C CYS A 335 -20.44 40.71 21.47
N LYS A 336 -21.36 39.84 21.02
CA LYS A 336 -21.71 38.56 21.66
C LYS A 336 -20.44 37.72 21.84
N ASP A 337 -20.27 37.08 23.00
CA ASP A 337 -19.07 36.28 23.37
C ASP A 337 -18.72 35.12 22.41
N SER A 338 -19.56 34.80 21.41
CA SER A 338 -19.36 33.72 20.44
C SER A 338 -18.37 34.01 19.29
N GLU A 339 -17.85 35.25 19.17
CA GLU A 339 -16.92 35.65 18.09
C GLU A 339 -15.49 35.95 18.55
N ARG A 340 -15.15 35.68 19.82
CA ARG A 340 -13.78 35.92 20.31
C ARG A 340 -12.81 34.85 19.82
N CYS A 341 -11.64 35.30 19.35
CA CYS A 341 -10.51 34.43 19.00
C CYS A 341 -10.14 33.53 20.19
N CYS A 342 -9.95 32.23 19.93
CA CYS A 342 -9.65 31.23 20.96
C CYS A 342 -8.14 31.07 21.27
N ILE A 343 -7.29 31.76 20.52
CA ILE A 343 -5.84 31.82 20.75
C ILE A 343 -5.53 33.23 21.25
N PRO A 344 -5.22 33.39 22.56
CA PRO A 344 -4.91 34.69 23.13
C PRO A 344 -3.75 35.36 22.40
N GLY A 345 -3.90 36.64 22.06
CA GLY A 345 -2.92 37.44 21.33
C GLY A 345 -3.03 37.40 19.80
N LEU A 346 -3.99 36.64 19.25
CA LEU A 346 -4.32 36.63 17.82
C LEU A 346 -5.66 37.32 17.49
N GLU A 347 -6.23 38.08 18.43
CA GLU A 347 -7.52 38.75 18.26
C GLU A 347 -7.53 39.69 17.05
N GLY A 348 -8.58 39.61 16.24
CA GLY A 348 -8.77 40.50 15.07
C GLY A 348 -7.89 40.18 13.86
N ARG A 349 -7.15 39.06 13.87
CA ARG A 349 -6.36 38.60 12.71
C ARG A 349 -7.03 37.43 12.00
N HIS A 350 -6.65 37.26 10.73
CA HIS A 350 -7.00 36.09 9.94
C HIS A 350 -5.77 35.67 9.12
N PHE A 351 -5.30 34.45 9.36
CA PHE A 351 -4.16 33.85 8.68
C PHE A 351 -4.63 32.93 7.55
N GLU A 352 -3.84 32.85 6.48
CA GLU A 352 -3.97 31.77 5.51
C GLU A 352 -3.50 30.44 6.13
N PHE A 353 -2.46 30.48 6.97
CA PHE A 353 -1.89 29.31 7.63
C PHE A 353 -1.53 29.61 9.09
N LEU A 354 -1.88 28.69 9.99
CA LEU A 354 -1.43 28.70 11.38
C LEU A 354 -0.93 27.32 11.81
N GLY A 355 0.34 27.21 12.17
CA GLY A 355 0.97 25.99 12.66
C GLY A 355 0.73 25.80 14.16
N LEU A 356 -0.03 24.76 14.53
CA LEU A 356 -0.39 24.45 15.94
C LEU A 356 -0.10 22.99 16.32
N TYR A 357 0.53 22.22 15.43
CA TYR A 357 0.88 20.82 15.70
C TYR A 357 1.75 20.70 16.95
N ASN A 358 1.46 19.70 17.80
CA ASN A 358 2.13 19.47 19.08
C ASN A 358 2.18 20.65 20.07
N CYS A 359 1.39 21.72 19.85
CA CYS A 359 1.25 22.77 20.85
C CYS A 359 0.52 22.25 22.11
N PRO A 360 0.92 22.67 23.32
CA PRO A 360 0.27 22.28 24.57
C PRO A 360 -1.23 22.58 24.61
N PHE A 361 -1.95 21.90 25.53
CA PHE A 361 -3.39 22.06 25.77
C PHE A 361 -4.26 21.82 24.52
N GLU A 362 -3.76 20.99 23.61
CA GLU A 362 -4.43 20.66 22.35
C GLU A 362 -4.97 21.89 21.61
N SER A 363 -4.17 22.98 21.56
CA SER A 363 -4.62 24.27 21.02
C SER A 363 -5.19 24.18 19.59
N TYR A 364 -4.69 23.24 18.77
CA TYR A 364 -5.21 22.90 17.43
C TYR A 364 -6.64 22.34 17.41
N ARG A 365 -7.19 21.92 18.57
CA ARG A 365 -8.58 21.46 18.72
C ARG A 365 -9.57 22.59 18.99
N ARG A 366 -9.11 23.75 19.47
CA ARG A 366 -9.96 24.89 19.85
C ARG A 366 -10.86 25.34 18.70
N GLU A 367 -12.03 25.89 19.04
CA GLU A 367 -13.00 26.41 18.07
C GLU A 367 -12.67 27.87 17.72
N ASN A 368 -13.01 28.35 16.52
CA ASN A 368 -12.73 29.73 16.08
C ASN A 368 -11.23 30.11 16.01
N ILE A 369 -10.38 29.18 15.58
CA ILE A 369 -8.97 29.47 15.28
C ILE A 369 -8.91 30.44 14.08
N PRO A 370 -8.18 31.56 14.15
CA PRO A 370 -8.17 32.61 13.13
C PRO A 370 -7.35 32.24 11.88
N ALA A 371 -7.54 31.05 11.30
CA ALA A 371 -6.77 30.60 10.14
C ALA A 371 -7.59 29.70 9.19
N LYS A 372 -7.28 29.76 7.89
CA LYS A 372 -7.89 28.85 6.89
C LYS A 372 -7.27 27.45 6.92
N GLN A 373 -5.96 27.36 7.06
CA GLN A 373 -5.21 26.10 7.13
C GLN A 373 -4.55 25.98 8.49
N ILE A 374 -4.77 24.85 9.16
CA ILE A 374 -4.30 24.62 10.53
C ILE A 374 -3.62 23.26 10.59
N THR A 375 -2.37 23.20 11.05
CA THR A 375 -1.73 21.90 11.36
C THR A 375 -2.10 21.45 12.76
N GLY A 376 -2.31 20.15 12.94
CA GLY A 376 -2.73 19.54 14.19
C GLY A 376 -3.07 18.07 14.01
N SER A 377 -3.52 17.43 15.09
CA SER A 377 -3.95 16.01 15.09
C SER A 377 -5.45 15.86 15.34
N LYS A 378 -6.26 16.93 15.17
CA LYS A 378 -7.72 16.88 15.40
C LYS A 378 -8.43 15.97 14.41
N ASN A 379 -8.02 16.02 13.14
CA ASN A 379 -8.68 15.32 12.03
C ASN A 379 -7.70 15.04 10.88
N GLU A 380 -8.18 14.30 9.87
CA GLU A 380 -7.40 13.93 8.68
C GLU A 380 -6.84 15.14 7.92
N GLU A 381 -7.62 16.20 7.75
CA GLU A 381 -7.19 17.40 7.00
C GLU A 381 -5.98 18.07 7.66
N GLN A 382 -6.02 18.23 8.99
CA GLN A 382 -4.90 18.79 9.75
C GLN A 382 -3.66 17.90 9.69
N LEU A 383 -3.83 16.57 9.74
CA LEU A 383 -2.73 15.60 9.66
C LEU A 383 -2.08 15.57 8.28
N LEU A 384 -2.88 15.57 7.20
CA LEU A 384 -2.34 15.60 5.83
C LEU A 384 -1.68 16.94 5.51
N LEU A 385 -2.19 18.04 6.07
CA LEU A 385 -1.51 19.33 5.99
C LEU A 385 -0.18 19.30 6.75
N ALA A 386 -0.14 18.73 7.95
CA ALA A 386 1.09 18.56 8.74
C ALA A 386 2.12 17.70 7.99
N LEU A 387 1.71 16.54 7.45
CA LEU A 387 2.55 15.66 6.63
C LEU A 387 3.22 16.42 5.47
N ARG A 388 2.45 17.28 4.79
CA ARG A 388 2.97 18.07 3.67
C ARG A 388 3.84 19.25 4.11
N ARG A 389 3.48 19.92 5.21
CA ARG A 389 4.16 21.14 5.65
C ARG A 389 5.46 20.86 6.39
N TYR A 390 5.51 19.74 7.11
CA TYR A 390 6.62 19.36 7.99
C TYR A 390 7.50 18.27 7.40
N VAL A 391 7.53 18.11 6.07
CA VAL A 391 8.36 17.13 5.38
C VAL A 391 9.86 17.23 5.74
N ASP A 392 10.35 18.37 6.20
CA ASP A 392 11.74 18.60 6.62
C ASP A 392 12.00 18.38 8.14
N ARG A 393 10.95 18.15 8.95
CA ARG A 393 11.01 18.04 10.41
C ARG A 393 10.83 16.60 10.87
N ARG A 394 11.92 15.95 11.27
CA ARG A 394 11.96 14.51 11.58
C ARG A 394 10.99 14.12 12.71
N ASP A 395 11.03 14.84 13.82
CA ASP A 395 10.24 14.50 15.01
C ASP A 395 8.74 14.69 14.77
N ASP A 396 8.34 15.84 14.21
CA ASP A 396 6.94 16.11 13.83
C ASP A 396 6.42 15.05 12.83
N LEU A 397 7.23 14.65 11.84
CA LEU A 397 6.84 13.63 10.86
C LEU A 397 6.64 12.26 11.48
N ASN A 398 7.52 11.85 12.39
CA ASN A 398 7.38 10.57 13.09
C ASN A 398 6.01 10.49 13.78
N ASP A 399 5.62 11.55 14.49
CA ASP A 399 4.30 11.64 15.11
C ASP A 399 3.17 11.63 14.08
N VAL A 400 3.28 12.43 13.01
CA VAL A 400 2.24 12.50 11.96
C VAL A 400 2.04 11.13 11.29
N LEU A 401 3.11 10.44 10.94
CA LEU A 401 3.06 9.12 10.31
C LEU A 401 2.46 8.07 11.25
N ASN A 402 2.74 8.13 12.55
CA ASN A 402 2.14 7.23 13.54
C ASN A 402 0.62 7.45 13.69
N HIS A 403 0.16 8.71 13.67
CA HIS A 403 -1.27 9.03 13.65
C HIS A 403 -1.94 8.55 12.36
N LEU A 404 -1.32 8.79 11.20
CA LEU A 404 -1.82 8.32 9.90
C LEU A 404 -1.88 6.80 9.82
N PHE A 405 -0.85 6.10 10.31
CA PHE A 405 -0.83 4.65 10.40
C PHE A 405 -2.05 4.11 11.19
N THR A 406 -2.37 4.76 12.32
CA THR A 406 -3.54 4.41 13.13
C THR A 406 -4.84 4.60 12.35
N LEU A 407 -5.00 5.73 11.65
CA LEU A 407 -6.17 5.98 10.80
C LEU A 407 -6.29 4.96 9.65
N PHE A 408 -5.16 4.59 9.03
CA PHE A 408 -5.15 3.57 7.97
C PHE A 408 -5.56 2.20 8.49
N LYS A 409 -5.07 1.82 9.66
CA LYS A 409 -5.43 0.56 10.33
C LYS A 409 -6.92 0.50 10.68
N GLU A 410 -7.54 1.63 10.99
CA GLU A 410 -8.97 1.76 11.28
C GLU A 410 -9.84 1.95 10.02
N GLU A 411 -9.24 2.01 8.83
CA GLU A 411 -9.91 2.27 7.54
C GLU A 411 -10.68 3.61 7.51
N THR A 412 -10.18 4.62 8.22
CA THR A 412 -10.85 5.94 8.35
C THR A 412 -10.31 7.01 7.40
N VAL A 413 -9.17 6.77 6.74
CA VAL A 413 -8.56 7.74 5.80
C VAL A 413 -9.36 7.85 4.50
N ILE A 414 -9.79 9.06 4.18
CA ILE A 414 -10.56 9.39 2.98
C ILE A 414 -9.63 9.71 1.80
N ASN A 415 -8.63 10.56 2.00
CA ASN A 415 -7.75 11.10 0.95
C ASN A 415 -6.47 10.27 0.80
N GLN A 416 -6.61 8.99 0.45
CA GLN A 416 -5.48 8.07 0.35
C GLN A 416 -4.42 8.50 -0.69
N SER A 417 -4.80 9.20 -1.76
CA SER A 417 -3.84 9.72 -2.76
C SER A 417 -2.90 10.77 -2.16
N VAL A 418 -3.45 11.73 -1.42
CA VAL A 418 -2.65 12.82 -0.81
C VAL A 418 -1.76 12.25 0.29
N ALA A 419 -2.30 11.29 1.06
CA ALA A 419 -1.53 10.55 2.05
C ALA A 419 -0.38 9.76 1.40
N LEU A 420 -0.65 9.03 0.31
CA LEU A 420 0.35 8.27 -0.44
C LEU A 420 1.50 9.18 -0.90
N GLU A 421 1.18 10.30 -1.55
CA GLU A 421 2.19 11.25 -2.05
C GLU A 421 2.99 11.88 -0.91
N GLY A 422 2.33 12.27 0.19
CA GLY A 422 3.00 12.83 1.35
C GLY A 422 3.91 11.83 2.07
N ILE A 423 3.48 10.57 2.20
CA ILE A 423 4.27 9.49 2.82
C ILE A 423 5.50 9.19 1.97
N LEU A 424 5.34 9.04 0.64
CA LEU A 424 6.45 8.81 -0.27
C LEU A 424 7.45 9.98 -0.25
N ALA A 425 6.95 11.22 -0.18
CA ALA A 425 7.81 12.40 -0.04
C ALA A 425 8.58 12.40 1.28
N ALA A 426 7.94 12.03 2.41
CA ALA A 426 8.58 11.93 3.72
C ALA A 426 9.65 10.82 3.76
N MET A 427 9.33 9.62 3.26
CA MET A 427 10.28 8.51 3.18
C MET A 427 11.47 8.84 2.29
N LYS A 428 11.24 9.44 1.12
CA LYS A 428 12.34 9.91 0.27
C LYS A 428 13.15 11.02 0.94
N ARG A 429 12.51 11.91 1.71
CA ARG A 429 13.24 12.99 2.38
C ARG A 429 14.15 12.49 3.50
N HIS A 430 13.74 11.47 4.25
CA HIS A 430 14.49 10.95 5.40
C HIS A 430 14.83 9.47 5.20
N GLU A 431 15.61 9.18 4.16
CA GLU A 431 16.11 7.84 3.82
C GLU A 431 16.89 7.20 4.98
N ASP A 432 17.58 8.01 5.80
CA ASP A 432 18.40 7.60 6.94
C ASP A 432 17.61 7.38 8.25
N ASP A 433 16.36 7.82 8.33
CA ASP A 433 15.56 7.74 9.56
C ASP A 433 14.73 6.44 9.60
N LYS A 434 15.19 5.49 10.42
CA LYS A 434 14.56 4.17 10.57
C LYS A 434 13.08 4.25 10.99
N HIS A 435 12.71 5.20 11.85
CA HIS A 435 11.33 5.32 12.33
C HIS A 435 10.40 5.82 11.23
N ILE A 436 10.84 6.81 10.45
CA ILE A 436 10.09 7.30 9.29
C ILE A 436 9.93 6.20 8.24
N GLN A 437 10.99 5.45 7.94
CA GLN A 437 10.93 4.34 6.97
C GLN A 437 9.98 3.22 7.44
N ILE A 438 10.02 2.84 8.71
CA ILE A 438 9.13 1.80 9.28
C ILE A 438 7.67 2.26 9.26
N SER A 439 7.35 3.44 9.78
CA SER A 439 5.96 3.93 9.85
C SER A 439 5.39 4.29 8.48
N GLY A 440 6.24 4.82 7.59
CA GLY A 440 5.90 5.08 6.19
C GLY A 440 5.57 3.79 5.43
N SER A 441 6.47 2.81 5.43
CA SER A 441 6.26 1.51 4.76
C SER A 441 5.04 0.76 5.31
N ALA A 442 4.80 0.82 6.61
CA ALA A 442 3.62 0.21 7.24
C ALA A 442 2.32 0.88 6.75
N SER A 443 2.32 2.21 6.59
CA SER A 443 1.17 2.96 6.06
C SER A 443 0.92 2.64 4.58
N LEU A 444 1.98 2.54 3.77
CA LEU A 444 1.90 2.14 2.36
C LEU A 444 1.28 0.74 2.17
N PHE A 445 1.61 -0.20 3.05
CA PHE A 445 0.99 -1.53 3.06
C PHE A 445 -0.54 -1.45 3.19
N TYR A 446 -1.05 -0.65 4.14
CA TYR A 446 -2.49 -0.50 4.34
C TYR A 446 -3.19 0.18 3.17
N ILE A 447 -2.53 1.16 2.53
CA ILE A 447 -3.01 1.78 1.29
C ILE A 447 -3.17 0.73 0.19
N MET A 448 -2.14 -0.10 -0.06
CA MET A 448 -2.14 -1.11 -1.11
C MET A 448 -3.05 -2.31 -0.82
N LYS A 449 -3.30 -2.59 0.47
CA LYS A 449 -4.25 -3.62 0.91
C LYS A 449 -5.71 -3.19 0.79
N GLY A 450 -6.00 -1.88 0.87
CA GLY A 450 -7.35 -1.33 0.95
C GLY A 450 -8.20 -1.45 -0.32
N GLU A 451 -9.53 -1.27 -0.18
CA GLU A 451 -10.50 -1.33 -1.30
C GLU A 451 -10.23 -0.26 -2.38
N GLN A 452 -9.55 0.84 -2.03
CA GLN A 452 -9.28 1.97 -2.93
C GLN A 452 -8.02 1.81 -3.80
N LYS A 453 -7.28 0.70 -3.69
CA LYS A 453 -6.04 0.49 -4.49
C LYS A 453 -6.23 0.58 -6.01
N SER A 454 -7.47 0.40 -6.49
CA SER A 454 -7.82 0.51 -7.92
C SER A 454 -7.78 1.94 -8.46
N TYR A 455 -7.77 2.96 -7.59
CA TYR A 455 -7.67 4.37 -7.97
C TYR A 455 -6.22 4.87 -8.06
N ILE A 456 -5.24 4.08 -7.62
CA ILE A 456 -3.81 4.44 -7.68
C ILE A 456 -3.35 4.35 -9.14
N THR A 457 -2.83 5.46 -9.67
CA THR A 457 -2.34 5.54 -11.05
C THR A 457 -1.08 4.70 -11.25
N GLN A 458 -0.80 4.31 -12.50
CA GLN A 458 0.43 3.58 -12.82
C GLN A 458 1.69 4.38 -12.47
N LYS A 459 1.67 5.71 -12.66
CA LYS A 459 2.75 6.62 -12.27
C LYS A 459 3.01 6.58 -10.76
N GLN A 460 1.95 6.68 -9.94
CA GLN A 460 2.08 6.58 -8.49
C GLN A 460 2.58 5.19 -8.05
N LYS A 461 2.12 4.10 -8.70
CA LYS A 461 2.67 2.77 -8.45
C LYS A 461 4.17 2.69 -8.73
N ARG A 462 4.65 3.29 -9.83
CA ARG A 462 6.10 3.32 -10.13
C ARG A 462 6.90 4.06 -9.05
N VAL A 463 6.41 5.23 -8.63
CA VAL A 463 7.06 5.99 -7.54
C VAL A 463 7.07 5.18 -6.24
N LEU A 464 5.95 4.52 -5.92
CA LEU A 464 5.87 3.60 -4.77
C LEU A 464 6.87 2.45 -4.90
N ILE A 465 6.91 1.76 -6.04
CA ILE A 465 7.82 0.61 -6.26
C ILE A 465 9.27 1.05 -6.13
N ASN A 466 9.67 2.17 -6.75
CA ASN A 466 11.03 2.70 -6.63
C ASN A 466 11.38 3.03 -5.18
N CYS A 467 10.49 3.71 -4.44
CA CYS A 467 10.72 4.02 -3.03
C CYS A 467 10.86 2.77 -2.15
N LEU A 468 10.06 1.73 -2.41
CA LEU A 468 10.17 0.46 -1.69
C LEU A 468 11.48 -0.27 -2.02
N LEU A 469 11.88 -0.29 -3.29
CA LEU A 469 13.15 -0.91 -3.72
C LEU A 469 14.36 -0.17 -3.15
N GLU A 470 14.37 1.16 -3.22
CA GLU A 470 15.43 2.00 -2.63
C GLU A 470 15.65 1.68 -1.15
N GLY A 471 14.57 1.58 -0.36
CA GLY A 471 14.69 1.24 1.04
C GLY A 471 15.00 -0.24 1.33
N MET A 472 14.68 -1.16 0.43
CA MET A 472 15.08 -2.58 0.53
C MET A 472 16.54 -2.83 0.10
N GLU A 473 17.12 -1.91 -0.67
CA GLU A 473 18.51 -1.97 -1.17
C GLU A 473 19.53 -1.34 -0.21
N ASP A 474 19.05 -0.70 0.86
CA ASP A 474 19.87 -0.16 1.94
C ASP A 474 20.38 -1.29 2.86
N PRO A 475 21.71 -1.50 2.96
CA PRO A 475 22.29 -2.52 3.85
C PRO A 475 21.98 -2.33 5.34
N GLU A 476 21.62 -1.11 5.77
CA GLU A 476 21.28 -0.80 7.16
C GLU A 476 19.76 -0.81 7.44
N ALA A 477 18.96 -1.20 6.44
CA ALA A 477 17.51 -1.26 6.52
C ALA A 477 17.03 -2.21 7.62
N ASP A 478 15.98 -1.80 8.33
CA ASP A 478 15.38 -2.61 9.39
C ASP A 478 14.52 -3.75 8.81
N ASN A 479 14.61 -4.96 9.37
CA ASN A 479 13.82 -6.12 8.92
C ASN A 479 12.31 -5.87 8.95
N VAL A 480 11.80 -5.06 9.88
CA VAL A 480 10.37 -4.68 9.93
C VAL A 480 9.99 -3.86 8.70
N MET A 481 10.87 -2.95 8.26
CA MET A 481 10.68 -2.14 7.06
C MET A 481 10.72 -3.02 5.80
N ILE A 482 11.73 -3.89 5.67
CA ILE A 482 11.85 -4.84 4.54
C ILE A 482 10.60 -5.73 4.46
N ARG A 483 10.14 -6.25 5.59
CA ARG A 483 8.91 -7.05 5.69
C ARG A 483 7.69 -6.29 5.16
N ASN A 484 7.52 -5.04 5.59
CA ASN A 484 6.41 -4.19 5.14
C ASN A 484 6.49 -3.93 3.63
N CYS A 485 7.70 -3.72 3.10
CA CYS A 485 7.93 -3.51 1.67
C CYS A 485 7.56 -4.76 0.86
N CYS A 486 8.06 -5.95 1.24
CA CYS A 486 7.71 -7.21 0.59
C CYS A 486 6.19 -7.49 0.61
N LEU A 487 5.53 -7.23 1.75
CA LEU A 487 4.07 -7.36 1.87
C LEU A 487 3.31 -6.38 0.98
N THR A 488 3.83 -5.15 0.85
CA THR A 488 3.25 -4.13 -0.03
C THR A 488 3.38 -4.54 -1.51
N LEU A 489 4.56 -5.05 -1.91
CA LEU A 489 4.79 -5.52 -3.27
C LEU A 489 3.88 -6.70 -3.64
N CYS A 490 3.58 -7.61 -2.71
CA CYS A 490 2.64 -8.72 -2.93
C CYS A 490 1.21 -8.27 -3.30
N HIS A 491 0.85 -7.01 -3.08
CA HIS A 491 -0.47 -6.47 -3.41
C HIS A 491 -0.56 -5.83 -4.82
N LEU A 492 0.57 -5.74 -5.53
CA LEU A 492 0.67 -5.28 -6.91
C LEU A 492 0.25 -6.36 -7.92
N THR A 493 0.00 -5.95 -9.15
CA THR A 493 -0.35 -6.86 -10.26
C THR A 493 0.93 -7.32 -10.93
N MET A 494 1.42 -8.51 -10.55
CA MET A 494 2.62 -9.10 -11.13
C MET A 494 2.28 -9.91 -12.41
N PRO A 495 3.11 -9.85 -13.46
CA PRO A 495 4.34 -9.05 -13.59
C PRO A 495 4.10 -7.61 -14.09
N GLN A 496 2.89 -7.24 -14.51
CA GLN A 496 2.62 -6.02 -15.29
C GLN A 496 3.08 -4.73 -14.60
N ASP A 497 2.89 -4.62 -13.28
CA ASP A 497 3.26 -3.41 -12.52
C ASP A 497 4.79 -3.25 -12.36
N VAL A 498 5.60 -4.32 -12.56
CA VAL A 498 7.05 -4.34 -12.28
C VAL A 498 7.94 -4.61 -13.50
N LEU A 499 7.37 -4.87 -14.68
CA LEU A 499 8.16 -5.17 -15.89
C LEU A 499 9.21 -4.09 -16.21
N TYR A 500 8.87 -2.80 -16.02
CA TYR A 500 9.77 -1.68 -16.30
C TYR A 500 11.04 -1.69 -15.44
N CYS A 501 11.00 -2.35 -14.27
CA CYS A 501 12.11 -2.46 -13.33
C CYS A 501 12.43 -3.92 -13.01
N TYR A 502 12.11 -4.86 -13.91
CA TYR A 502 12.18 -6.30 -13.64
C TYR A 502 13.56 -6.76 -13.18
N ARG A 503 14.63 -6.36 -13.90
CA ARG A 503 16.01 -6.67 -13.54
C ARG A 503 16.37 -6.19 -12.12
N ARG A 504 16.05 -4.94 -11.78
CA ARG A 504 16.30 -4.37 -10.46
C ARG A 504 15.54 -5.13 -9.38
N MET A 505 14.23 -5.34 -9.57
CA MET A 505 13.38 -6.11 -8.66
C MET A 505 13.96 -7.50 -8.37
N ILE A 506 14.32 -8.28 -9.39
CA ILE A 506 14.89 -9.62 -9.20
C ILE A 506 16.23 -9.54 -8.48
N SER A 507 17.10 -8.59 -8.84
CA SER A 507 18.39 -8.39 -8.16
C SER A 507 18.22 -8.10 -6.67
N THR A 508 17.30 -7.20 -6.30
CA THR A 508 17.01 -6.85 -4.91
C THR A 508 16.48 -8.04 -4.12
N LEU A 509 15.52 -8.79 -4.69
CA LEU A 509 14.95 -9.98 -4.04
C LEU A 509 15.98 -11.11 -3.87
N LEU A 510 16.90 -11.28 -4.82
CA LEU A 510 17.97 -12.27 -4.73
C LEU A 510 19.02 -11.89 -3.68
N ASN A 511 19.40 -10.62 -3.60
CA ASN A 511 20.34 -10.12 -2.59
C ASN A 511 19.82 -10.36 -1.16
N LEU A 512 18.53 -10.10 -0.92
CA LEU A 512 17.87 -10.37 0.37
C LEU A 512 17.80 -11.87 0.71
N ASN A 513 17.89 -12.77 -0.27
CA ASN A 513 17.94 -14.21 -0.01
C ASN A 513 19.33 -14.73 0.33
N HIS A 514 20.38 -14.06 -0.17
CA HIS A 514 21.77 -14.44 0.02
C HIS A 514 22.35 -13.86 1.33
N GLU A 515 21.69 -12.92 1.99
CA GLU A 515 22.20 -12.32 3.22
C GLU A 515 22.18 -13.30 4.41
N ASP A 516 23.35 -13.51 5.02
CA ASP A 516 23.52 -14.35 6.19
C ASP A 516 22.72 -13.81 7.38
N GLY A 517 21.94 -14.69 8.03
CA GLY A 517 21.15 -14.33 9.21
C GLY A 517 19.87 -13.55 8.92
N GLN A 518 19.44 -13.45 7.65
CA GLN A 518 18.15 -12.88 7.29
C GLN A 518 16.99 -13.60 7.98
N GLU A 519 15.93 -12.85 8.28
CA GLU A 519 14.75 -13.40 8.93
C GLU A 519 14.08 -14.41 7.98
N GLU A 520 13.77 -15.62 8.48
CA GLU A 520 13.13 -16.70 7.70
C GLU A 520 11.85 -16.21 6.97
N PHE A 521 11.11 -15.28 7.59
CA PHE A 521 9.95 -14.66 6.96
C PHE A 521 10.31 -13.89 5.67
N ILE A 522 11.37 -13.07 5.71
CA ILE A 522 11.85 -12.26 4.59
C ILE A 522 12.36 -13.18 3.48
N GLN A 523 13.15 -14.19 3.83
CA GLN A 523 13.63 -15.20 2.89
C GLN A 523 12.45 -15.91 2.19
N ARG A 524 11.44 -16.35 2.95
CA ARG A 524 10.26 -17.04 2.39
C ARG A 524 9.44 -16.16 1.45
N ILE A 525 9.14 -14.91 1.83
CA ILE A 525 8.31 -14.03 0.98
C ILE A 525 9.04 -13.59 -0.28
N THR A 526 10.35 -13.36 -0.22
CA THR A 526 11.16 -12.99 -1.38
C THR A 526 11.29 -14.15 -2.37
N LEU A 527 11.55 -15.39 -1.90
CA LEU A 527 11.51 -16.59 -2.75
C LEU A 527 10.15 -16.80 -3.40
N TYR A 528 9.07 -16.63 -2.64
CA TYR A 528 7.72 -16.72 -3.18
C TYR A 528 7.50 -15.72 -4.34
N MET A 529 7.96 -14.47 -4.18
CA MET A 529 7.88 -13.45 -5.22
C MET A 529 8.73 -13.80 -6.45
N ILE A 530 9.96 -14.28 -6.27
CA ILE A 530 10.83 -14.72 -7.37
C ILE A 530 10.18 -15.89 -8.12
N ASN A 531 9.70 -16.91 -7.41
CA ASN A 531 9.02 -18.06 -8.01
C ASN A 531 7.78 -17.62 -8.80
N HIS A 532 6.98 -16.71 -8.23
CA HIS A 532 5.80 -16.17 -8.90
C HIS A 532 6.16 -15.38 -10.17
N LEU A 533 7.18 -14.53 -10.12
CA LEU A 533 7.65 -13.76 -11.27
C LEU A 533 8.23 -14.67 -12.36
N ALA A 534 9.07 -15.65 -12.00
CA ALA A 534 9.64 -16.61 -12.93
C ALA A 534 8.57 -17.45 -13.65
N CYS A 535 7.48 -17.77 -12.96
CA CYS A 535 6.34 -18.49 -13.52
C CYS A 535 5.52 -17.64 -14.51
N GLN A 536 5.58 -16.30 -14.47
CA GLN A 536 4.74 -15.45 -15.34
C GLN A 536 5.47 -14.90 -16.58
N VAL A 537 6.78 -15.07 -16.68
CA VAL A 537 7.60 -14.57 -17.80
C VAL A 537 8.12 -15.70 -18.70
N ASP A 538 8.63 -15.34 -19.87
CA ASP A 538 9.25 -16.22 -20.86
C ASP A 538 10.51 -15.56 -21.48
N GLY A 539 11.20 -16.26 -22.40
CA GLY A 539 12.25 -15.67 -23.22
C GLY A 539 13.40 -15.01 -22.47
N GLU A 540 13.63 -13.72 -22.74
CA GLU A 540 14.76 -12.95 -22.23
C GLU A 540 14.66 -12.69 -20.72
N GLU A 541 13.46 -12.45 -20.18
CA GLU A 541 13.26 -12.19 -18.76
C GLU A 541 13.67 -13.40 -17.90
N LYS A 542 13.42 -14.64 -18.34
CA LYS A 542 13.91 -15.84 -17.64
C LYS A 542 15.43 -15.96 -17.68
N LYS A 543 16.07 -15.57 -18.80
CA LYS A 543 17.54 -15.52 -18.88
C LYS A 543 18.09 -14.52 -17.88
N VAL A 544 17.47 -13.33 -17.77
CA VAL A 544 17.85 -12.31 -16.78
C VAL A 544 17.83 -12.86 -15.36
N VAL A 545 16.79 -13.63 -14.97
CA VAL A 545 16.73 -14.24 -13.63
C VAL A 545 17.95 -15.14 -13.38
N GLY A 546 18.31 -15.96 -14.37
CA GLY A 546 19.51 -16.79 -14.29
C GLY A 546 20.82 -16.00 -14.30
N ASP A 547 20.91 -14.94 -15.12
CA ASP A 547 22.11 -14.10 -15.27
C ASP A 547 22.44 -13.35 -13.97
N LEU A 548 21.40 -13.05 -13.17
CA LEU A 548 21.53 -12.46 -11.84
C LEU A 548 21.91 -13.48 -10.75
N GLY A 549 22.20 -14.74 -11.11
CA GLY A 549 22.69 -15.74 -10.17
C GLY A 549 21.59 -16.51 -9.41
N ALA A 550 20.34 -16.47 -9.87
CA ALA A 550 19.23 -17.13 -9.16
C ALA A 550 19.48 -18.62 -8.92
N ILE A 551 19.99 -19.35 -9.92
CA ILE A 551 20.27 -20.79 -9.79
C ILE A 551 21.27 -21.04 -8.65
N GLN A 552 22.37 -20.30 -8.60
CA GLN A 552 23.38 -20.44 -7.55
C GLN A 552 22.79 -20.17 -6.16
N ILE A 553 22.05 -19.07 -5.99
CA ILE A 553 21.43 -18.69 -4.71
C ILE A 553 20.43 -19.76 -4.22
N MET A 554 19.65 -20.36 -5.13
CA MET A 554 18.75 -21.45 -4.76
C MET A 554 19.52 -22.69 -4.31
N LEU A 555 20.62 -23.05 -5.01
CA LEU A 555 21.46 -24.19 -4.64
C LEU A 555 22.13 -23.97 -3.27
N ASP A 556 22.65 -22.77 -3.00
CA ASP A 556 23.23 -22.41 -1.70
C ASP A 556 22.17 -22.49 -0.57
N THR A 557 20.95 -22.03 -0.86
CA THR A 557 19.82 -22.13 0.08
C THR A 557 19.49 -23.59 0.40
N ILE A 558 19.46 -24.46 -0.61
CA ILE A 558 19.22 -25.91 -0.44
C ILE A 558 20.36 -26.56 0.34
N GLN A 559 21.61 -26.23 0.02
CA GLN A 559 22.79 -26.77 0.69
C GLN A 559 22.81 -26.37 2.17
N ASN A 560 22.44 -25.14 2.51
CA ASN A 560 22.31 -24.68 3.89
C ASN A 560 21.28 -25.52 4.66
N ARG A 561 20.09 -25.71 4.08
CA ARG A 561 19.01 -26.49 4.68
C ARG A 561 19.32 -27.99 4.79
N LEU A 562 20.08 -28.54 3.84
CA LEU A 562 20.62 -29.91 3.93
C LEU A 562 21.58 -30.04 5.11
N ARG A 563 22.52 -29.10 5.29
CA ARG A 563 23.46 -29.10 6.44
C ARG A 563 22.73 -29.02 7.78
N GLU A 564 21.61 -28.31 7.83
CA GLU A 564 20.74 -28.19 9.01
C GLU A 564 19.80 -29.39 9.19
N ASN A 565 19.78 -30.35 8.26
CA ASN A 565 18.82 -31.45 8.18
C ASN A 565 17.35 -30.97 8.25
N ASN A 566 17.06 -29.85 7.59
CA ASN A 566 15.76 -29.19 7.62
C ASN A 566 15.14 -29.16 6.22
N CYS A 567 14.04 -29.88 6.02
CA CYS A 567 13.23 -29.80 4.80
C CYS A 567 11.96 -29.00 5.08
N ASP A 568 12.02 -27.70 4.81
CA ASP A 568 10.94 -26.73 4.98
C ASP A 568 10.42 -26.19 3.63
N GLU A 569 9.43 -25.31 3.70
CA GLU A 569 8.82 -24.67 2.53
C GLU A 569 9.83 -23.82 1.73
N ILE A 570 10.93 -23.35 2.36
CA ILE A 570 11.97 -22.57 1.69
C ILE A 570 12.75 -23.47 0.74
N MET A 571 13.16 -24.66 1.19
CA MET A 571 13.81 -25.65 0.32
C MET A 571 12.89 -26.04 -0.84
N GLU A 572 11.61 -26.32 -0.57
CA GLU A 572 10.65 -26.69 -1.61
C GLU A 572 10.42 -25.55 -2.62
N MET A 573 10.35 -24.30 -2.16
CA MET A 573 10.22 -23.11 -3.00
C MET A 573 11.47 -22.85 -3.83
N ALA A 574 12.68 -23.11 -3.29
CA ALA A 574 13.94 -22.98 -4.01
C ALA A 574 13.99 -23.95 -5.20
N TRP A 575 13.64 -25.22 -4.99
CA TRP A 575 13.50 -26.20 -6.07
C TRP A 575 12.41 -25.82 -7.09
N SER A 576 11.24 -25.36 -6.62
CA SER A 576 10.18 -24.86 -7.50
C SER A 576 10.63 -23.65 -8.33
N THR A 577 11.44 -22.76 -7.76
CA THR A 577 11.96 -21.57 -8.44
C THR A 577 12.91 -21.98 -9.54
N MET A 578 13.86 -22.87 -9.26
CA MET A 578 14.77 -23.40 -10.28
C MET A 578 14.02 -24.15 -11.38
N TRP A 579 12.97 -24.91 -11.04
CA TRP A 579 12.12 -25.57 -12.05
C TRP A 579 11.49 -24.55 -13.01
N ASN A 580 10.95 -23.44 -12.51
CA ASN A 580 10.37 -22.38 -13.35
C ASN A 580 11.41 -21.60 -14.17
N VAL A 581 12.60 -21.37 -13.62
CA VAL A 581 13.70 -20.62 -14.26
C VAL A 581 14.43 -21.43 -15.33
N THR A 582 14.45 -22.76 -15.22
CA THR A 582 15.05 -23.68 -16.21
C THR A 582 14.10 -23.99 -17.38
N ASP A 583 12.79 -23.85 -17.19
CA ASP A 583 11.77 -24.12 -18.20
C ASP A 583 12.00 -23.25 -19.47
N GLU A 584 12.12 -23.92 -20.62
CA GLU A 584 12.45 -23.37 -21.94
C GLU A 584 13.76 -22.55 -22.00
N THR A 585 14.66 -22.70 -21.02
CA THR A 585 15.88 -21.87 -20.89
C THR A 585 17.15 -22.71 -20.72
N ALA A 586 17.71 -23.18 -21.84
CA ALA A 586 18.84 -24.11 -21.86
C ALA A 586 20.09 -23.64 -21.09
N ILE A 587 20.39 -22.33 -21.12
CA ILE A 587 21.53 -21.75 -20.37
C ILE A 587 21.35 -21.90 -18.85
N ASN A 588 20.11 -21.82 -18.35
CA ASN A 588 19.83 -21.99 -16.92
C ASN A 588 19.90 -23.46 -16.51
N CYS A 589 19.52 -24.39 -17.40
CA CYS A 589 19.76 -25.82 -17.21
C CYS A 589 21.26 -26.13 -17.10
N ASP A 590 22.09 -25.52 -17.96
CA ASP A 590 23.54 -25.71 -17.92
C ASP A 590 24.16 -25.16 -16.63
N ARG A 591 23.73 -23.97 -16.20
CA ARG A 591 24.13 -23.39 -14.90
C ARG A 591 23.88 -24.33 -13.72
N PHE A 592 22.73 -24.99 -13.68
CA PHE A 592 22.43 -25.98 -12.64
C PHE A 592 23.44 -27.15 -12.67
N MET A 593 23.78 -27.64 -13.87
CA MET A 593 24.75 -28.73 -14.03
C MET A 593 26.17 -28.31 -13.63
N GLU A 594 26.57 -27.08 -13.90
CA GLU A 594 27.91 -26.56 -13.56
C GLU A 594 28.12 -26.32 -12.06
N HIS A 595 27.07 -25.96 -11.32
CA HIS A 595 27.15 -25.59 -9.91
C HIS A 595 26.80 -26.75 -8.95
N ASN A 596 27.19 -27.98 -9.28
CA ASN A 596 26.95 -29.19 -8.47
C ASN A 596 25.47 -29.49 -8.17
N GLY A 597 24.53 -29.03 -8.99
CA GLY A 597 23.10 -29.24 -8.77
C GLY A 597 22.70 -30.71 -8.70
N MET A 598 23.36 -31.58 -9.47
CA MET A 598 23.12 -33.03 -9.44
C MET A 598 23.55 -33.69 -8.13
N SER A 599 24.64 -33.23 -7.51
CA SER A 599 25.08 -33.75 -6.20
C SER A 599 24.05 -33.41 -5.12
N LEU A 600 23.60 -32.16 -5.09
CA LEU A 600 22.54 -31.73 -4.16
C LEU A 600 21.20 -32.44 -4.42
N PHE A 601 20.89 -32.78 -5.67
CA PHE A 601 19.72 -33.60 -5.99
C PHE A 601 19.80 -34.98 -5.32
N ILE A 602 20.95 -35.66 -5.41
CA ILE A 602 21.16 -36.97 -4.76
C ILE A 602 21.07 -36.83 -3.24
N GLU A 603 21.81 -35.87 -2.66
CA GLU A 603 21.82 -35.65 -1.21
C GLU A 603 20.42 -35.36 -0.65
N CYS A 604 19.61 -34.55 -1.36
CA CYS A 604 18.21 -34.31 -1.00
C CYS A 604 17.36 -35.58 -1.06
N LEU A 605 17.53 -36.42 -2.09
CA LEU A 605 16.76 -37.65 -2.24
C LEU A 605 17.08 -38.66 -1.13
N GLU A 606 18.36 -38.80 -0.79
CA GLU A 606 18.83 -39.71 0.27
C GLU A 606 18.43 -39.23 1.66
N THR A 607 18.51 -37.91 1.90
CA THR A 607 18.21 -37.31 3.21
C THR A 607 16.70 -37.20 3.46
N PHE A 608 15.91 -36.88 2.42
CA PHE A 608 14.47 -36.61 2.55
C PHE A 608 13.56 -37.49 1.64
N PRO A 609 13.68 -38.83 1.70
CA PRO A 609 12.95 -39.74 0.79
C PRO A 609 11.43 -39.76 0.99
N GLU A 610 10.92 -39.23 2.11
CA GLU A 610 9.50 -39.20 2.48
C GLU A 610 8.82 -37.85 2.19
N LYS A 611 9.42 -37.00 1.35
CA LYS A 611 8.91 -35.66 1.00
C LYS A 611 8.44 -35.62 -0.46
N PRO A 612 7.17 -35.97 -0.75
CA PRO A 612 6.68 -36.10 -2.13
C PRO A 612 6.67 -34.77 -2.89
N GLU A 613 6.34 -33.66 -2.23
CA GLU A 613 6.28 -32.33 -2.88
C GLU A 613 7.67 -31.83 -3.29
N LEU A 614 8.68 -32.01 -2.43
CA LEU A 614 10.08 -31.75 -2.72
C LEU A 614 10.55 -32.56 -3.94
N LEU A 615 10.34 -33.88 -3.89
CA LEU A 615 10.74 -34.80 -4.96
C LEU A 615 10.07 -34.46 -6.29
N ARG A 616 8.79 -34.08 -6.27
CA ARG A 616 8.05 -33.62 -7.44
C ARG A 616 8.69 -32.38 -8.08
N ASN A 617 9.05 -31.37 -7.28
CA ASN A 617 9.71 -30.15 -7.78
C ASN A 617 11.10 -30.47 -8.37
N MET A 618 11.88 -31.30 -7.67
CA MET A 618 13.20 -31.76 -8.14
C MET A 618 13.09 -32.50 -9.48
N MET A 619 12.12 -33.41 -9.62
CA MET A 619 11.91 -34.16 -10.85
C MET A 619 11.37 -33.32 -12.01
N GLY A 620 10.60 -32.27 -11.72
CA GLY A 620 10.17 -31.30 -12.72
C GLY A 620 11.36 -30.60 -13.38
N LEU A 621 12.34 -30.17 -12.57
CA LEU A 621 13.59 -29.58 -13.05
C LEU A 621 14.40 -30.57 -13.90
N MET A 622 14.50 -31.84 -13.48
CA MET A 622 15.20 -32.87 -14.26
C MET A 622 14.57 -33.10 -15.64
N GLY A 623 13.24 -33.00 -15.73
CA GLY A 623 12.53 -33.02 -17.01
C GLY A 623 13.03 -31.93 -17.96
N ASN A 624 13.12 -30.69 -17.47
CA ASN A 624 13.60 -29.55 -18.26
C ASN A 624 15.05 -29.73 -18.73
N ILE A 625 15.93 -30.29 -17.89
CA ILE A 625 17.33 -30.57 -18.27
C ILE A 625 17.38 -31.61 -19.38
N ALA A 626 16.58 -32.69 -19.26
CA ALA A 626 16.53 -33.75 -20.26
C ALA A 626 16.01 -33.25 -21.62
N GLU A 627 15.24 -32.16 -21.67
CA GLU A 627 14.83 -31.56 -22.95
C GLU A 627 16.01 -30.97 -23.74
N VAL A 628 17.11 -30.59 -23.08
CA VAL A 628 18.27 -29.91 -23.69
C VAL A 628 19.28 -30.93 -24.25
N PRO A 629 19.44 -31.05 -25.59
CA PRO A 629 20.23 -32.14 -26.19
C PRO A 629 21.69 -32.21 -25.76
N TYR A 630 22.39 -31.07 -25.64
CA TYR A 630 23.81 -31.05 -25.28
C TYR A 630 24.07 -31.34 -23.79
N LEU A 631 23.05 -31.35 -22.95
CA LEU A 631 23.16 -31.70 -21.52
C LEU A 631 22.89 -33.18 -21.25
N ARG A 632 22.17 -33.88 -22.13
CA ARG A 632 21.87 -35.32 -21.96
C ARG A 632 23.10 -36.21 -21.76
N PRO A 633 24.24 -35.98 -22.43
CA PRO A 633 25.46 -36.74 -22.14
C PRO A 633 25.94 -36.59 -20.68
N LYS A 634 25.71 -35.43 -20.05
CA LYS A 634 26.04 -35.19 -18.63
C LYS A 634 25.10 -35.97 -17.69
N LEU A 635 23.89 -36.35 -18.14
CA LEU A 635 22.96 -37.21 -17.39
C LEU A 635 23.29 -38.71 -17.51
N MET A 636 24.17 -39.09 -18.44
CA MET A 636 24.53 -40.49 -18.70
C MET A 636 25.59 -41.01 -17.70
N GLU A 637 25.32 -40.81 -16.41
CA GLU A 637 26.12 -41.31 -15.30
C GLU A 637 25.39 -42.48 -14.64
N LYS A 638 26.11 -43.54 -14.30
CA LYS A 638 25.53 -44.77 -13.73
C LYS A 638 24.64 -44.48 -12.50
N SER A 639 25.13 -43.66 -11.57
CA SER A 639 24.43 -43.25 -10.34
C SER A 639 23.06 -42.61 -10.64
N PHE A 640 23.02 -41.65 -11.57
CA PHE A 640 21.78 -40.97 -11.96
C PHE A 640 20.78 -41.92 -12.63
N ILE A 641 21.27 -42.79 -13.52
CA ILE A 641 20.40 -43.75 -14.22
C ILE A 641 19.78 -44.75 -13.25
N GLU A 642 20.54 -45.25 -12.28
CA GLU A 642 20.02 -46.14 -11.23
C GLU A 642 18.90 -45.45 -10.42
N ILE A 643 19.12 -44.22 -9.99
CA ILE A 643 18.13 -43.42 -9.26
C ILE A 643 16.86 -43.19 -10.09
N PHE A 644 16.98 -42.72 -11.35
CA PHE A 644 15.81 -42.51 -12.19
C PHE A 644 15.06 -43.84 -12.43
N CYS A 645 15.78 -44.95 -12.58
CA CYS A 645 15.19 -46.28 -12.70
C CYS A 645 14.39 -46.70 -11.46
N GLU A 646 14.83 -46.36 -10.25
CA GLU A 646 14.07 -46.58 -9.01
C GLU A 646 12.81 -45.69 -8.97
N LEU A 647 12.94 -44.42 -9.36
CA LEU A 647 11.84 -43.47 -9.36
C LEU A 647 10.70 -43.82 -10.35
N LEU A 648 10.97 -44.63 -11.38
CA LEU A 648 9.92 -45.18 -12.26
C LEU A 648 8.89 -46.03 -11.50
N ASP A 649 9.28 -46.63 -10.38
CA ASP A 649 8.41 -47.46 -9.56
C ASP A 649 7.72 -46.67 -8.44
N SER A 650 7.98 -45.37 -8.34
CA SER A 650 7.37 -44.50 -7.32
C SER A 650 5.87 -44.31 -7.53
N GLU A 651 5.10 -44.57 -6.46
CA GLU A 651 3.66 -44.32 -6.34
C GLU A 651 3.33 -43.23 -5.29
N LYS A 652 4.37 -42.58 -4.72
CA LYS A 652 4.24 -41.69 -3.55
C LYS A 652 3.46 -40.39 -3.83
N ASP A 653 3.34 -39.97 -5.10
CA ASP A 653 2.65 -38.73 -5.52
C ASP A 653 1.76 -38.97 -6.75
N GLY A 654 0.96 -40.04 -6.71
CA GLY A 654 0.20 -40.51 -7.86
C GLY A 654 1.13 -41.03 -8.95
N ILE A 655 1.15 -40.37 -10.11
CA ILE A 655 2.03 -40.76 -11.23
C ILE A 655 3.10 -39.72 -11.55
N GLU A 656 3.17 -38.58 -10.85
CA GLU A 656 3.98 -37.43 -11.30
C GLU A 656 5.48 -37.71 -11.31
N VAL A 657 6.00 -38.27 -10.22
CA VAL A 657 7.42 -38.63 -10.08
C VAL A 657 7.83 -39.69 -11.12
N SER A 658 7.08 -40.78 -11.23
CA SER A 658 7.36 -41.85 -12.19
C SER A 658 7.15 -41.39 -13.64
N TYR A 659 6.19 -40.50 -13.88
CA TYR A 659 5.96 -39.87 -15.18
C TYR A 659 7.13 -38.97 -15.61
N ASN A 660 7.64 -38.13 -14.71
CA ASN A 660 8.79 -37.25 -14.98
C ASN A 660 10.06 -38.06 -15.21
N SER A 661 10.30 -39.11 -14.40
CA SER A 661 11.43 -40.02 -14.62
C SER A 661 11.35 -40.70 -16.00
N ALA A 662 10.18 -41.19 -16.39
CA ALA A 662 9.98 -41.73 -17.73
C ALA A 662 10.18 -40.68 -18.83
N GLY A 663 9.85 -39.41 -18.57
CA GLY A 663 10.12 -38.30 -19.49
C GLY A 663 11.62 -38.07 -19.70
N VAL A 664 12.39 -38.04 -18.61
CA VAL A 664 13.86 -37.96 -18.66
C VAL A 664 14.43 -39.08 -19.52
N PHE A 665 14.04 -40.33 -19.25
CA PHE A 665 14.47 -41.47 -20.06
C PHE A 665 14.01 -41.39 -21.52
N SER A 666 12.81 -40.88 -21.77
CA SER A 666 12.28 -40.76 -23.13
C SER A 666 13.12 -39.80 -23.97
N HIS A 667 13.54 -38.67 -23.40
CA HIS A 667 14.45 -37.75 -24.07
C HIS A 667 15.82 -38.38 -24.34
N MET A 668 16.39 -39.08 -23.37
CA MET A 668 17.71 -39.72 -23.51
C MET A 668 17.70 -40.89 -24.51
N MET A 669 16.66 -41.73 -24.48
CA MET A 669 16.52 -42.87 -25.40
C MET A 669 16.27 -42.43 -26.85
N ALA A 670 15.66 -41.26 -27.05
CA ALA A 670 15.38 -40.70 -28.36
C ALA A 670 16.66 -40.32 -29.13
N ASP A 671 17.77 -40.04 -28.44
CA ASP A 671 19.08 -39.79 -29.08
C ASP A 671 19.67 -41.03 -29.77
N GLY A 672 19.12 -42.22 -29.45
CA GLY A 672 19.47 -43.48 -30.09
C GLY A 672 20.46 -44.33 -29.30
N PRO A 673 20.75 -45.56 -29.78
CA PRO A 673 21.52 -46.54 -29.03
C PRO A 673 22.96 -46.11 -28.73
N THR A 674 23.60 -45.37 -29.64
CA THR A 674 24.99 -44.91 -29.50
C THR A 674 25.16 -43.84 -28.43
N ALA A 675 24.09 -43.11 -28.08
CA ALA A 675 24.10 -42.13 -27.00
C ALA A 675 24.07 -42.78 -25.61
N TRP A 676 23.69 -44.06 -25.51
CA TRP A 676 23.66 -44.80 -24.24
C TRP A 676 25.04 -45.38 -23.92
N THR A 677 25.86 -44.60 -23.21
CA THR A 677 27.29 -44.90 -23.02
C THR A 677 27.61 -45.80 -21.81
N ILE A 678 26.65 -46.01 -20.90
CA ILE A 678 26.83 -46.89 -19.73
C ILE A 678 26.44 -48.34 -20.03
N GLN A 679 27.10 -49.29 -19.35
CA GLN A 679 26.82 -50.72 -19.50
C GLN A 679 25.64 -51.21 -18.64
N SER A 680 25.50 -50.66 -17.43
CA SER A 680 24.47 -51.04 -16.47
C SER A 680 23.95 -49.79 -15.74
N PRO A 681 22.63 -49.55 -15.68
CA PRO A 681 21.55 -50.31 -16.35
C PRO A 681 21.62 -50.23 -17.88
N SER A 682 21.32 -51.35 -18.56
CA SER A 682 21.33 -51.40 -20.03
C SER A 682 20.13 -50.64 -20.61
N ARG A 683 20.28 -50.06 -21.82
CA ARG A 683 19.21 -49.34 -22.51
C ARG A 683 17.92 -50.16 -22.62
N ASP A 684 18.05 -51.45 -22.92
CA ASP A 684 16.91 -52.35 -23.09
C ASP A 684 16.19 -52.60 -21.76
N HIS A 685 16.94 -52.82 -20.67
CA HIS A 685 16.37 -52.96 -19.34
C HIS A 685 15.59 -51.71 -18.92
N VAL A 686 16.16 -50.52 -19.12
CA VAL A 686 15.46 -49.26 -18.81
C VAL A 686 14.24 -49.08 -19.71
N THR A 687 14.33 -49.45 -20.99
CA THR A 687 13.19 -49.39 -21.93
C THR A 687 12.03 -50.24 -21.44
N GLU A 688 12.29 -51.47 -21.00
CA GLU A 688 11.27 -52.36 -20.42
C GLU A 688 10.65 -51.77 -19.16
N LYS A 689 11.46 -51.19 -18.27
CA LYS A 689 10.98 -50.51 -17.06
C LYS A 689 10.08 -49.31 -17.37
N VAL A 690 10.46 -48.46 -18.33
CA VAL A 690 9.64 -47.32 -18.77
C VAL A 690 8.30 -47.80 -19.33
N ILE A 691 8.31 -48.84 -20.18
CA ILE A 691 7.08 -49.43 -20.73
C ILE A 691 6.20 -50.00 -19.62
N SER A 692 6.78 -50.68 -18.63
CA SER A 692 6.06 -51.21 -17.46
C SER A 692 5.41 -50.07 -16.65
N ALA A 693 6.13 -48.98 -16.40
CA ALA A 693 5.61 -47.80 -15.71
C ALA A 693 4.41 -47.19 -16.45
N ILE A 694 4.53 -46.97 -17.77
CA ILE A 694 3.44 -46.41 -18.59
C ILE A 694 2.17 -47.29 -18.53
N GLN A 695 2.34 -48.61 -18.51
CA GLN A 695 1.22 -49.55 -18.44
C GLN A 695 0.52 -49.55 -17.08
N ARG A 696 1.20 -49.15 -16.00
CA ARG A 696 0.61 -48.99 -14.67
C ARG A 696 -0.27 -47.75 -14.55
N TRP A 697 -0.02 -46.70 -15.33
CA TRP A 697 -0.71 -45.42 -15.18
C TRP A 697 -2.14 -45.42 -15.76
N PRO A 698 -3.14 -45.01 -14.98
CA PRO A 698 -4.48 -44.76 -15.52
C PRO A 698 -4.47 -43.59 -16.52
N LEU A 699 -5.08 -43.78 -17.69
CA LEU A 699 -5.11 -42.73 -18.73
C LEU A 699 -5.88 -41.46 -18.31
N LYS A 700 -6.79 -41.56 -17.33
CA LYS A 700 -7.54 -40.42 -16.76
C LYS A 700 -6.85 -39.77 -15.55
N SER A 701 -5.61 -40.17 -15.22
CA SER A 701 -4.86 -39.57 -14.11
C SER A 701 -4.60 -38.08 -14.33
N THR A 702 -4.93 -37.27 -13.33
CA THR A 702 -4.61 -35.83 -13.29
C THR A 702 -3.18 -35.62 -12.82
N ARG A 703 -2.52 -34.58 -13.33
CA ARG A 703 -1.15 -34.20 -12.97
C ARG A 703 -1.06 -32.68 -12.84
N ASN A 704 -0.29 -32.20 -11.88
CA ASN A 704 -0.02 -30.78 -11.64
C ASN A 704 1.15 -30.27 -12.51
N ILE A 705 1.09 -30.59 -13.82
CA ILE A 705 2.08 -30.17 -14.82
C ILE A 705 1.39 -29.31 -15.86
N ASN A 706 1.93 -28.11 -16.09
CA ASN A 706 1.38 -27.12 -17.00
C ASN A 706 2.25 -26.98 -18.25
N TYR A 707 1.89 -27.69 -19.33
CA TYR A 707 2.59 -27.58 -20.61
C TYR A 707 2.25 -26.27 -21.32
N ARG A 708 3.29 -25.46 -21.61
CA ARG A 708 3.20 -24.26 -22.46
C ARG A 708 3.38 -24.60 -23.93
N SER A 709 4.27 -25.55 -24.22
CA SER A 709 4.49 -26.12 -25.54
C SER A 709 4.53 -27.65 -25.49
N PHE A 710 4.11 -28.30 -26.57
CA PHE A 710 4.32 -29.72 -26.85
C PHE A 710 5.50 -29.99 -27.78
N THR A 711 6.21 -28.97 -28.24
CA THR A 711 7.39 -29.12 -29.11
C THR A 711 8.39 -30.19 -28.62
N PRO A 712 8.77 -30.25 -27.32
CA PRO A 712 9.67 -31.29 -26.82
C PRO A 712 9.11 -32.71 -26.96
N ILE A 713 7.82 -32.90 -26.65
CA ILE A 713 7.12 -34.19 -26.75
C ILE A 713 6.94 -34.60 -28.22
N LEU A 714 6.58 -33.65 -29.09
CA LEU A 714 6.36 -33.87 -30.52
C LEU A 714 7.64 -34.28 -31.26
N LYS A 715 8.83 -33.89 -30.76
CA LYS A 715 10.11 -34.37 -31.30
C LYS A 715 10.34 -35.86 -31.02
N ILE A 716 9.84 -36.39 -29.89
CA ILE A 716 10.00 -37.79 -29.50
C ILE A 716 9.00 -38.70 -30.22
N VAL A 717 7.85 -38.16 -30.60
CA VAL A 717 6.80 -38.89 -31.34
C VAL A 717 7.36 -39.64 -32.57
N ASP A 718 8.34 -39.06 -33.26
CA ASP A 718 8.94 -39.65 -34.47
C ASP A 718 10.13 -40.60 -34.18
N ALA A 719 10.45 -40.87 -32.91
CA ALA A 719 11.57 -41.72 -32.50
C ALA A 719 11.23 -43.23 -32.58
N TYR A 720 10.97 -43.74 -33.79
CA TYR A 720 10.60 -45.15 -34.03
C TYR A 720 11.66 -46.18 -33.57
N HIS A 721 12.91 -45.76 -33.38
CA HIS A 721 14.01 -46.59 -32.85
C HIS A 721 14.04 -46.66 -31.31
N ALA A 722 13.15 -45.93 -30.63
CA ALA A 722 13.12 -45.82 -29.17
C ALA A 722 11.68 -46.07 -28.67
N LEU A 723 11.30 -47.36 -28.62
CA LEU A 723 9.92 -47.75 -28.33
C LEU A 723 9.37 -47.17 -27.02
N GLY A 724 10.15 -47.24 -25.93
CA GLY A 724 9.74 -46.67 -24.63
C GLY A 724 9.49 -45.17 -24.70
N ALA A 725 10.37 -44.43 -25.39
CA ALA A 725 10.25 -42.99 -25.59
C ALA A 725 9.02 -42.61 -26.42
N GLN A 726 8.83 -43.29 -27.56
CA GLN A 726 7.66 -43.05 -28.41
C GLN A 726 6.36 -43.37 -27.66
N TYR A 727 6.34 -44.45 -26.86
CA TYR A 727 5.16 -44.82 -26.09
C TYR A 727 4.83 -43.77 -25.02
N TRP A 728 5.82 -43.27 -24.29
CA TRP A 728 5.64 -42.18 -23.33
C TRP A 728 5.10 -40.92 -23.98
N ALA A 729 5.66 -40.49 -25.11
CA ALA A 729 5.26 -39.27 -25.80
C ALA A 729 3.79 -39.33 -26.26
N VAL A 730 3.39 -40.43 -26.89
CA VAL A 730 2.00 -40.62 -27.33
C VAL A 730 1.06 -40.80 -26.14
N TRP A 731 1.48 -41.49 -25.08
CA TRP A 731 0.68 -41.60 -23.85
C TRP A 731 0.47 -40.23 -23.18
N ALA A 732 1.50 -39.40 -23.09
CA ALA A 732 1.43 -38.06 -22.51
C ALA A 732 0.40 -37.19 -23.24
N LEU A 733 0.47 -37.15 -24.59
CA LEU A 733 -0.49 -36.43 -25.42
C LEU A 733 -1.91 -37.00 -25.28
N CYS A 734 -2.05 -38.31 -25.23
CA CYS A 734 -3.35 -38.97 -25.03
C CYS A 734 -3.95 -38.64 -23.67
N ASN A 735 -3.17 -38.66 -22.59
CA ASN A 735 -3.63 -38.28 -21.26
C ASN A 735 -4.06 -36.80 -21.22
N LEU A 736 -3.23 -35.87 -21.72
CA LEU A 736 -3.53 -34.43 -21.68
C LEU A 736 -4.77 -34.06 -22.48
N THR A 737 -4.93 -34.62 -23.68
CA THR A 737 -6.12 -34.42 -24.52
C THR A 737 -7.36 -35.12 -23.97
N THR A 738 -7.22 -36.13 -23.10
CA THR A 738 -8.34 -36.80 -22.43
C THR A 738 -8.78 -36.06 -21.16
N VAL A 739 -7.82 -35.60 -20.35
CA VAL A 739 -8.10 -35.01 -19.03
C VAL A 739 -8.43 -33.52 -19.13
N TYR A 740 -7.75 -32.78 -20.00
CA TYR A 740 -7.98 -31.34 -20.19
C TYR A 740 -8.15 -30.97 -21.68
N PRO A 741 -9.16 -31.56 -22.38
CA PRO A 741 -9.35 -31.39 -23.82
C PRO A 741 -9.48 -29.92 -24.24
N GLN A 742 -10.19 -29.12 -23.43
CA GLN A 742 -10.44 -27.69 -23.72
C GLN A 742 -9.16 -26.86 -23.82
N LYS A 743 -8.11 -27.24 -23.09
CA LYS A 743 -6.83 -26.52 -23.07
C LYS A 743 -5.84 -27.13 -24.06
N TYR A 744 -5.67 -28.45 -24.02
CA TYR A 744 -4.56 -29.11 -24.71
C TYR A 744 -4.89 -29.61 -26.11
N CYS A 745 -6.16 -29.85 -26.47
CA CYS A 745 -6.51 -30.15 -27.87
C CYS A 745 -6.22 -28.95 -28.79
N PRO A 746 -6.61 -27.70 -28.45
CA PRO A 746 -6.25 -26.53 -29.25
C PRO A 746 -4.73 -26.32 -29.36
N LEU A 747 -3.99 -26.50 -28.26
CA LEU A 747 -2.54 -26.36 -28.25
C LEU A 747 -1.86 -27.39 -29.17
N LEU A 748 -2.29 -28.66 -29.09
CA LEU A 748 -1.74 -29.73 -29.93
C LEU A 748 -1.99 -29.48 -31.43
N LYS A 749 -3.17 -28.98 -31.80
CA LYS A 749 -3.44 -28.59 -33.20
C LYS A 749 -2.58 -27.42 -33.64
N LYS A 750 -2.46 -26.38 -32.81
CA LYS A 750 -1.66 -25.17 -33.09
C LYS A 750 -0.20 -25.51 -33.39
N GLU A 751 0.35 -26.51 -32.72
CA GLU A 751 1.75 -26.93 -32.89
C GLU A 751 1.94 -28.06 -33.92
N GLY A 752 0.94 -28.33 -34.78
CA GLY A 752 1.05 -29.33 -35.85
C GLY A 752 1.05 -30.79 -35.35
N GLY A 753 0.60 -31.04 -34.13
CA GLY A 753 0.56 -32.37 -33.55
C GLY A 753 -0.44 -33.30 -34.23
N GLU A 754 -1.54 -32.79 -34.79
CA GLU A 754 -2.55 -33.61 -35.48
C GLU A 754 -1.97 -34.36 -36.69
N GLU A 755 -1.16 -33.68 -37.50
CA GLU A 755 -0.48 -34.27 -38.66
C GLU A 755 0.53 -35.34 -38.22
N ARG A 756 1.33 -35.07 -37.18
CA ARG A 756 2.30 -36.03 -36.64
C ARG A 756 1.63 -37.27 -36.07
N ILE A 757 0.58 -37.12 -35.27
CA ILE A 757 -0.19 -38.26 -34.73
C ILE A 757 -0.82 -39.07 -35.87
N THR A 758 -1.31 -38.42 -36.92
CA THR A 758 -1.84 -39.11 -38.11
C THR A 758 -0.77 -39.91 -38.84
N SER A 759 0.46 -39.37 -38.96
CA SER A 759 1.60 -40.10 -39.55
C SER A 759 1.93 -41.39 -38.78
N ILE A 760 1.90 -41.36 -37.43
CA ILE A 760 2.15 -42.53 -36.58
C ILE A 760 1.18 -43.69 -36.88
N LEU A 761 -0.09 -43.39 -37.14
CA LEU A 761 -1.13 -44.40 -37.41
C LEU A 761 -0.81 -45.23 -38.66
N HIS A 762 -0.31 -44.58 -39.69
CA HIS A 762 0.00 -45.18 -40.98
C HIS A 762 1.39 -45.81 -41.04
N ASN A 763 2.28 -45.50 -40.09
CA ASN A 763 3.63 -46.05 -40.08
C ASN A 763 3.62 -47.55 -39.68
N PRO A 764 4.27 -48.44 -40.45
CA PRO A 764 4.33 -49.87 -40.15
C PRO A 764 5.23 -50.21 -38.93
N LYS A 765 6.16 -49.32 -38.56
CA LYS A 765 7.05 -49.53 -37.40
C LYS A 765 6.37 -49.25 -36.05
N THR A 766 5.23 -48.57 -36.06
CA THR A 766 4.48 -48.26 -34.84
C THR A 766 3.77 -49.49 -34.29
N ILE A 767 3.95 -49.80 -33.01
CA ILE A 767 3.27 -50.92 -32.36
C ILE A 767 1.77 -50.64 -32.11
N VAL A 768 0.97 -51.70 -32.03
CA VAL A 768 -0.50 -51.63 -31.88
C VAL A 768 -0.94 -50.74 -30.72
N LYS A 769 -0.35 -50.91 -29.53
CA LYS A 769 -0.72 -50.11 -28.34
C LYS A 769 -0.55 -48.59 -28.55
N ILE A 770 0.48 -48.17 -29.29
CA ILE A 770 0.73 -46.76 -29.61
C ILE A 770 -0.31 -46.28 -30.62
N LYS A 771 -0.65 -47.10 -31.63
CA LYS A 771 -1.73 -46.80 -32.57
C LYS A 771 -3.07 -46.64 -31.87
N ASP A 772 -3.36 -47.45 -30.84
CA ASP A 772 -4.61 -47.33 -30.07
C ASP A 772 -4.71 -45.99 -29.32
N LEU A 773 -3.60 -45.52 -28.74
CA LEU A 773 -3.54 -44.21 -28.10
C LEU A 773 -3.63 -43.08 -29.13
N ALA A 774 -2.93 -43.19 -30.26
CA ALA A 774 -3.01 -42.22 -31.35
C ALA A 774 -4.44 -42.08 -31.90
N HIS A 775 -5.18 -43.18 -32.09
CA HIS A 775 -6.60 -43.14 -32.46
C HIS A 775 -7.45 -42.40 -31.42
N LYS A 776 -7.20 -42.59 -30.12
CA LYS A 776 -7.88 -41.85 -29.05
C LYS A 776 -7.58 -40.36 -29.11
N ILE A 777 -6.33 -39.96 -29.37
CA ILE A 777 -5.95 -38.55 -29.55
C ILE A 777 -6.73 -37.95 -30.71
N ILE A 778 -6.72 -38.57 -31.90
CA ILE A 778 -7.46 -38.07 -33.07
C ILE A 778 -8.96 -37.98 -32.77
N LYS A 779 -9.53 -38.97 -32.07
CA LYS A 779 -10.92 -38.92 -31.62
C LYS A 779 -11.18 -37.72 -30.70
N ASN A 780 -10.29 -37.46 -29.73
CA ASN A 780 -10.40 -36.31 -28.83
C ASN A 780 -10.26 -34.97 -29.56
N LEU A 781 -9.42 -34.91 -30.61
CA LEU A 781 -9.24 -33.72 -31.46
C LEU A 781 -10.46 -33.45 -32.36
N ASN A 782 -11.19 -34.48 -32.76
CA ASN A 782 -12.34 -34.42 -33.66
C ASN A 782 -13.69 -34.29 -32.93
N MET A 783 -13.72 -34.53 -31.62
CA MET A 783 -14.91 -34.27 -30.81
C MET A 783 -15.13 -32.75 -30.70
N ASN A 784 -16.15 -32.24 -31.38
CA ASN A 784 -16.65 -30.88 -31.15
C ASN A 784 -17.12 -30.80 -29.68
N PRO A 785 -16.67 -29.81 -28.89
CA PRO A 785 -17.06 -29.67 -27.48
C PRO A 785 -18.58 -29.48 -27.28
N ASP A 786 -19.36 -29.29 -28.37
CA ASP A 786 -20.80 -29.06 -28.36
C ASP A 786 -21.69 -30.26 -28.80
N ASN A 787 -21.13 -31.40 -29.27
CA ASN A 787 -21.94 -32.47 -29.89
C ASN A 787 -21.61 -33.90 -29.36
N SER A 788 -22.00 -34.20 -28.12
CA SER A 788 -22.12 -35.60 -27.67
C SER A 788 -23.42 -35.82 -26.88
N ASN A 789 -24.50 -36.17 -27.60
CA ASN A 789 -25.69 -36.80 -27.06
C ASN A 789 -25.65 -38.31 -27.36
N GLU A 790 -25.84 -39.09 -26.29
CA GLU A 790 -26.11 -40.56 -26.18
C GLU A 790 -24.94 -41.58 -26.14
N PRO A 791 -25.11 -42.72 -25.43
CA PRO A 791 -25.67 -42.88 -24.09
C PRO A 791 -24.69 -43.66 -23.19
N GLY A 792 -24.08 -42.95 -22.22
CA GLY A 792 -23.30 -43.51 -21.13
C GLY A 792 -23.85 -43.00 -19.80
N ASP A 793 -24.76 -43.77 -19.21
CA ASP A 793 -25.72 -43.37 -18.17
C ASP A 793 -25.11 -43.09 -16.77
N SER A 794 -23.80 -42.82 -16.71
CA SER A 794 -23.04 -42.54 -15.48
C SER A 794 -22.31 -41.20 -15.56
N GLU A 795 -21.74 -40.86 -16.73
CA GLU A 795 -21.02 -39.60 -16.95
C GLU A 795 -22.00 -38.47 -17.31
N SER A 796 -23.14 -38.78 -17.95
CA SER A 796 -24.30 -37.87 -18.11
C SER A 796 -24.87 -37.45 -16.75
N LEU A 797 -25.05 -38.39 -15.83
CA LEU A 797 -25.49 -38.09 -14.46
C LEU A 797 -24.40 -37.39 -13.65
N LYS A 798 -23.11 -37.68 -13.85
CA LYS A 798 -22.00 -36.95 -13.19
C LYS A 798 -21.82 -35.54 -13.74
N SER A 799 -21.98 -35.33 -15.04
CA SER A 799 -21.89 -34.02 -15.68
C SER A 799 -23.14 -33.20 -15.38
N ARG A 800 -24.34 -33.80 -15.43
CA ARG A 800 -25.57 -33.20 -14.90
C ARG A 800 -25.49 -32.97 -13.39
N ARG A 801 -24.87 -33.86 -12.59
CA ARG A 801 -24.59 -33.63 -11.15
C ARG A 801 -23.53 -32.57 -10.95
N ALA A 802 -22.53 -32.42 -11.82
CA ALA A 802 -21.49 -31.41 -11.69
C ALA A 802 -22.04 -30.04 -12.09
N VAL A 803 -22.89 -29.98 -13.13
CA VAL A 803 -23.71 -28.82 -13.48
C VAL A 803 -24.69 -28.52 -12.36
N LEU A 804 -25.44 -29.50 -11.84
CA LEU A 804 -26.30 -29.30 -10.66
C LEU A 804 -25.49 -28.92 -9.42
N GLN A 805 -24.29 -29.44 -9.20
CA GLN A 805 -23.43 -29.10 -8.07
C GLN A 805 -22.83 -27.70 -8.24
N LYS A 806 -22.56 -27.30 -9.48
CA LYS A 806 -22.13 -25.94 -9.85
C LYS A 806 -23.30 -24.98 -9.70
N GLU A 807 -24.49 -25.33 -10.15
CA GLU A 807 -25.74 -24.59 -9.94
C GLU A 807 -26.13 -24.55 -8.46
N VAL A 808 -25.93 -25.63 -7.70
CA VAL A 808 -26.12 -25.67 -6.24
C VAL A 808 -25.05 -24.83 -5.55
N LYS A 809 -23.80 -24.80 -6.03
CA LYS A 809 -22.77 -23.88 -5.52
C LYS A 809 -23.08 -22.43 -5.88
N LEU A 810 -23.60 -22.16 -7.07
CA LEU A 810 -24.04 -20.84 -7.51
C LEU A 810 -25.29 -20.39 -6.74
N ALA A 811 -26.24 -21.29 -6.48
CA ALA A 811 -27.43 -21.06 -5.67
C ALA A 811 -27.09 -20.90 -4.17
N LYS A 812 -26.17 -21.71 -3.64
CA LYS A 812 -25.59 -21.53 -2.29
C LYS A 812 -24.78 -20.24 -2.18
N GLY A 813 -24.08 -19.84 -3.24
CA GLY A 813 -23.39 -18.55 -3.33
C GLY A 813 -24.37 -17.38 -3.37
N ALA A 814 -25.47 -17.52 -4.12
CA ALA A 814 -26.58 -16.57 -4.17
C ALA A 814 -27.39 -16.51 -2.87
N ALA A 815 -27.27 -17.51 -1.98
CA ALA A 815 -27.85 -17.47 -0.64
C ALA A 815 -27.24 -16.36 0.25
N PHE A 816 -26.04 -15.86 -0.11
CA PHE A 816 -25.38 -14.75 0.58
C PHE A 816 -25.30 -13.52 -0.33
N ARG A 817 -25.68 -12.35 0.17
CA ARG A 817 -25.45 -11.08 -0.54
C ARG A 817 -23.95 -10.85 -0.79
N PRO A 818 -23.56 -10.07 -1.81
CA PRO A 818 -22.16 -9.72 -2.07
C PRO A 818 -21.40 -9.22 -0.83
N GLY A 819 -22.02 -8.38 0.00
CA GLY A 819 -21.40 -7.93 1.26
C GLY A 819 -21.27 -9.02 2.34
N THR A 820 -22.25 -9.91 2.45
CA THR A 820 -22.20 -11.06 3.38
C THR A 820 -21.18 -12.09 2.90
N TYR A 821 -21.15 -12.36 1.60
CA TYR A 821 -20.17 -13.22 0.95
C TYR A 821 -18.76 -12.64 1.05
N SER A 822 -18.60 -11.33 0.87
CA SER A 822 -17.32 -10.63 1.08
C SER A 822 -16.84 -10.76 2.51
N ASN A 823 -17.72 -10.56 3.50
CA ASN A 823 -17.38 -10.80 4.91
C ASN A 823 -17.00 -12.25 5.18
N LEU A 824 -17.76 -13.22 4.67
CA LEU A 824 -17.44 -14.64 4.77
C LEU A 824 -16.09 -14.95 4.12
N LYS A 825 -15.77 -14.34 2.97
CA LYS A 825 -14.49 -14.50 2.27
C LYS A 825 -13.34 -13.90 3.07
N SER A 826 -13.50 -12.72 3.67
CA SER A 826 -12.51 -12.13 4.57
C SER A 826 -12.27 -13.01 5.80
N GLN A 827 -13.32 -13.56 6.39
CA GLN A 827 -13.22 -14.50 7.52
C GLN A 827 -12.50 -15.79 7.14
N LEU A 828 -12.80 -16.34 5.96
CA LEU A 828 -12.11 -17.51 5.41
C LEU A 828 -10.63 -17.21 5.16
N ASN A 829 -10.30 -16.07 4.56
CA ASN A 829 -8.93 -15.66 4.30
C ASN A 829 -8.14 -15.50 5.60
N ALA A 830 -8.72 -14.88 6.63
CA ALA A 830 -8.08 -14.77 7.93
C ALA A 830 -7.81 -16.14 8.57
N TYR A 831 -8.74 -17.08 8.44
CA TYR A 831 -8.54 -18.46 8.91
C TYR A 831 -7.51 -19.20 8.08
N HIS A 832 -7.51 -19.01 6.76
CA HIS A 832 -6.53 -19.61 5.86
C HIS A 832 -5.12 -19.07 6.15
N ILE A 833 -4.98 -17.77 6.40
CA ILE A 833 -3.71 -17.15 6.81
C ILE A 833 -3.27 -17.70 8.16
N PHE A 834 -4.16 -17.80 9.14
CA PHE A 834 -3.86 -18.44 10.43
C PHE A 834 -3.41 -19.89 10.24
N CYS A 835 -4.12 -20.65 9.42
CA CYS A 835 -3.81 -22.05 9.15
C CYS A 835 -2.47 -22.19 8.42
N VAL A 836 -2.16 -21.33 7.46
CA VAL A 836 -0.84 -21.29 6.81
C VAL A 836 0.23 -20.92 7.82
N TYR A 837 0.01 -19.87 8.62
CA TYR A 837 0.96 -19.36 9.62
C TYR A 837 1.33 -20.43 10.66
N TYR A 838 0.35 -21.21 11.15
CA TYR A 838 0.57 -22.27 12.15
C TYR A 838 0.63 -23.68 11.54
N LYS A 839 0.76 -23.80 10.21
CA LYS A 839 0.85 -25.09 9.48
C LYS A 839 -0.30 -26.07 9.76
N PHE A 840 -1.51 -25.54 9.95
CA PHE A 840 -2.73 -26.30 10.12
C PHE A 840 -3.43 -26.54 8.78
N ARG A 841 -3.95 -27.75 8.56
CA ARG A 841 -4.86 -28.01 7.44
C ARG A 841 -6.18 -27.24 7.66
N PRO A 842 -6.61 -26.36 6.73
CA PRO A 842 -7.79 -25.53 6.95
C PRO A 842 -9.11 -26.31 7.04
N PHE A 843 -9.29 -27.33 6.20
CA PHE A 843 -10.48 -28.18 6.20
C PHE A 843 -10.14 -29.67 5.97
N PRO A 844 -10.89 -30.61 6.56
CA PRO A 844 -11.97 -30.41 7.54
C PRO A 844 -11.45 -29.80 8.85
N CYS A 845 -12.17 -28.83 9.42
CA CYS A 845 -11.77 -28.23 10.68
C CYS A 845 -11.78 -29.30 11.77
N ILE A 846 -10.80 -29.29 12.67
CA ILE A 846 -10.80 -30.13 13.88
C ILE A 846 -10.83 -29.25 15.13
N LYS A 847 -11.30 -29.81 16.24
CA LYS A 847 -11.57 -29.06 17.48
C LYS A 847 -10.34 -28.29 17.99
N ASP A 848 -9.15 -28.88 17.94
CA ASP A 848 -7.92 -28.29 18.48
C ASP A 848 -7.50 -27.04 17.67
N ILE A 849 -7.61 -27.12 16.35
CA ILE A 849 -7.35 -26.00 15.43
C ILE A 849 -8.38 -24.88 15.66
N LEU A 850 -9.64 -25.22 15.88
CA LEU A 850 -10.68 -24.23 16.17
C LEU A 850 -10.45 -23.54 17.52
N CYS A 851 -10.02 -24.28 18.55
CA CYS A 851 -9.64 -23.70 19.85
C CYS A 851 -8.45 -22.75 19.71
N ALA A 852 -7.39 -23.18 19.00
CA ALA A 852 -6.21 -22.37 18.74
C ALA A 852 -6.55 -21.11 17.93
N TYR A 853 -7.41 -21.25 16.91
CA TYR A 853 -7.87 -20.12 16.11
C TYR A 853 -8.70 -19.13 16.93
N ALA A 854 -9.58 -19.60 17.81
CA ALA A 854 -10.35 -18.75 18.70
C ALA A 854 -9.44 -17.91 19.63
N CYS A 855 -8.38 -18.53 20.17
CA CYS A 855 -7.37 -17.86 20.99
C CYS A 855 -6.48 -16.90 20.18
N PHE A 856 -6.17 -17.21 18.92
CA PHE A 856 -5.43 -16.32 18.02
C PHE A 856 -6.25 -15.08 17.68
N LEU A 857 -7.52 -15.27 17.32
CA LEU A 857 -8.45 -14.18 17.06
C LEU A 857 -8.65 -13.29 18.29
N SER A 858 -8.68 -13.87 19.50
CA SER A 858 -8.86 -13.09 20.74
C SER A 858 -7.66 -12.20 21.09
N LYS A 859 -6.47 -12.48 20.55
CA LYS A 859 -5.29 -11.58 20.67
C LYS A 859 -5.33 -10.41 19.69
N SER A 860 -6.03 -10.59 18.56
CA SER A 860 -6.02 -9.64 17.44
C SER A 860 -7.31 -8.82 17.33
N LEU A 861 -8.42 -9.32 17.87
CA LEU A 861 -9.73 -8.69 17.82
C LEU A 861 -10.14 -8.19 19.21
N SER A 862 -10.55 -6.93 19.28
CA SER A 862 -10.95 -6.26 20.52
C SER A 862 -12.26 -6.78 21.12
N SER A 863 -13.15 -7.42 20.35
CA SER A 863 -14.45 -7.91 20.85
C SER A 863 -14.67 -9.41 20.68
N PHE A 864 -15.15 -10.08 21.75
CA PHE A 864 -15.53 -11.49 21.70
C PHE A 864 -16.68 -11.79 20.72
N SER A 865 -17.56 -10.82 20.46
CA SER A 865 -18.59 -10.93 19.43
C SER A 865 -17.98 -11.06 18.03
N SER A 866 -16.88 -10.36 17.77
CA SER A 866 -16.13 -10.46 16.51
C SER A 866 -15.46 -11.83 16.37
N VAL A 867 -14.87 -12.35 17.46
CA VAL A 867 -14.30 -13.71 17.49
C VAL A 867 -15.37 -14.76 17.12
N LYS A 868 -16.55 -14.68 17.75
CA LYS A 868 -17.69 -15.54 17.41
C LYS A 868 -18.13 -15.40 15.96
N ASN A 869 -18.14 -14.18 15.42
CA ASN A 869 -18.52 -13.95 14.02
C ASN A 869 -17.55 -14.60 13.03
N TYR A 870 -16.23 -14.44 13.25
CA TYR A 870 -15.21 -15.09 12.42
C TYR A 870 -15.32 -16.62 12.47
N ILE A 871 -15.51 -17.18 13.66
CA ILE A 871 -15.72 -18.62 13.86
C ILE A 871 -17.00 -19.11 13.18
N SER A 872 -18.09 -18.34 13.28
CA SER A 872 -19.34 -18.67 12.59
C SER A 872 -19.18 -18.64 11.07
N GLY A 873 -18.31 -17.76 10.55
CA GLY A 873 -17.91 -17.74 9.16
C GLY A 873 -17.26 -19.06 8.73
N ILE A 874 -16.33 -19.56 9.53
CA ILE A 874 -15.66 -20.85 9.24
C ILE A 874 -16.64 -22.01 9.35
N LYS A 875 -17.54 -22.02 10.34
CA LYS A 875 -18.62 -23.01 10.42
C LYS A 875 -19.47 -23.01 9.15
N THR A 876 -19.80 -21.83 8.63
CA THR A 876 -20.58 -21.67 7.40
C THR A 876 -19.81 -22.20 6.20
N TRP A 877 -18.52 -21.89 6.08
CA TRP A 877 -17.66 -22.44 5.02
C TRP A 877 -17.48 -23.95 5.10
N SER A 878 -17.32 -24.52 6.31
CA SER A 878 -17.29 -25.97 6.51
C SER A 878 -18.57 -26.63 5.98
N GLN A 879 -19.74 -26.06 6.28
CA GLN A 879 -21.02 -26.54 5.75
C GLN A 879 -21.13 -26.37 4.24
N LEU A 880 -20.64 -25.26 3.68
CA LEU A 880 -20.66 -25.02 2.22
C LEU A 880 -19.75 -25.99 1.47
N PHE A 881 -18.59 -26.33 2.05
CA PHE A 881 -17.66 -27.31 1.52
C PHE A 881 -18.10 -28.77 1.79
N GLY A 882 -19.17 -28.98 2.54
CA GLY A 882 -19.73 -30.32 2.80
C GLY A 882 -19.07 -31.07 3.96
N PHE A 883 -18.32 -30.37 4.82
CA PHE A 883 -17.69 -30.94 6.02
C PHE A 883 -18.63 -30.87 7.25
N THR A 884 -18.40 -31.75 8.22
CA THR A 884 -19.20 -31.83 9.45
C THR A 884 -18.98 -30.60 10.35
N VAL A 885 -19.97 -30.27 11.18
CA VAL A 885 -19.89 -29.18 12.16
C VAL A 885 -19.68 -29.66 13.59
N GLU A 886 -19.50 -30.96 13.80
CA GLU A 886 -19.24 -31.57 15.10
C GLU A 886 -18.07 -30.93 15.88
N PRO A 887 -16.95 -30.55 15.25
CA PRO A 887 -15.85 -29.86 15.94
C PRO A 887 -16.30 -28.56 16.64
N PHE A 888 -17.26 -27.83 16.05
CA PHE A 888 -17.84 -26.61 16.62
C PHE A 888 -18.85 -26.87 17.74
N LEU A 889 -19.27 -28.12 17.93
CA LEU A 889 -20.20 -28.55 18.98
C LEU A 889 -19.48 -29.22 20.15
N SER A 890 -18.19 -29.51 20.03
CA SER A 890 -17.38 -30.15 21.06
C SER A 890 -17.39 -29.36 22.37
N THR A 891 -17.42 -30.08 23.50
CA THR A 891 -17.41 -29.48 24.84
C THR A 891 -16.16 -28.64 25.07
N GLU A 892 -15.01 -29.09 24.58
CA GLU A 892 -13.72 -28.41 24.68
C GLU A 892 -13.70 -27.06 23.95
N PHE A 893 -14.22 -27.01 22.72
CA PHE A 893 -14.34 -25.77 21.97
C PHE A 893 -15.32 -24.79 22.64
N LYS A 894 -16.45 -25.30 23.17
CA LYS A 894 -17.41 -24.50 23.92
C LYS A 894 -16.80 -23.94 25.21
N LEU A 895 -16.01 -24.72 25.94
CA LEU A 895 -15.29 -24.27 27.13
C LEU A 895 -14.24 -23.20 26.79
N THR A 896 -13.49 -23.39 25.70
CA THR A 896 -12.51 -22.40 25.20
C THR A 896 -13.20 -21.07 24.89
N LEU A 897 -14.31 -21.10 24.15
CA LEU A 897 -15.09 -19.89 23.87
C LEU A 897 -15.66 -19.25 25.14
N ARG A 898 -16.12 -20.06 26.11
CA ARG A 898 -16.61 -19.54 27.40
C ARG A 898 -15.49 -18.86 28.19
N GLY A 899 -14.29 -19.45 28.23
CA GLY A 899 -13.11 -18.85 28.87
C GLY A 899 -12.70 -17.53 28.21
N LEU A 900 -12.67 -17.49 26.87
CA LEU A 900 -12.39 -16.27 26.12
C LEU A 900 -13.45 -15.18 26.33
N SER A 901 -14.71 -15.56 26.53
CA SER A 901 -15.79 -14.60 26.82
C SER A 901 -15.64 -13.88 28.15
N HIS A 902 -14.96 -14.50 29.13
CA HIS A 902 -14.67 -13.87 30.42
C HIS A 902 -13.39 -13.02 30.38
N LYS A 903 -12.39 -13.40 29.57
CA LYS A 903 -11.12 -12.66 29.42
C LYS A 903 -11.23 -11.43 28.51
N ASN A 904 -12.00 -11.52 27.42
CA ASN A 904 -12.20 -10.43 26.46
C ASN A 904 -13.59 -9.79 26.64
N GLN A 905 -13.88 -9.29 27.85
CA GLN A 905 -15.10 -8.51 28.09
C GLN A 905 -14.96 -7.11 27.46
N HIS A 906 -15.09 -7.05 26.15
CA HIS A 906 -15.38 -5.80 25.49
C HIS A 906 -16.87 -5.54 25.58
N VAL A 907 -17.25 -4.55 26.37
CA VAL A 907 -18.61 -4.00 26.33
C VAL A 907 -18.73 -3.25 25.01
N ALA A 908 -19.37 -3.86 24.01
CA ALA A 908 -19.71 -3.13 22.79
C ALA A 908 -20.50 -1.88 23.20
N VAL A 909 -19.99 -0.70 22.89
CA VAL A 909 -20.71 0.55 23.12
C VAL A 909 -21.90 0.54 22.16
N SER A 910 -23.05 0.12 22.68
CA SER A 910 -24.31 0.13 21.94
C SER A 910 -24.59 1.56 21.53
N LYS A 911 -25.00 1.78 20.27
CA LYS A 911 -25.42 3.11 19.84
C LYS A 911 -26.64 3.52 20.67
N LEU A 912 -26.58 4.71 21.26
CA LEU A 912 -27.66 5.21 22.12
C LEU A 912 -28.90 5.57 21.29
N PRO A 913 -30.12 5.46 21.86
CA PRO A 913 -31.32 6.02 21.24
C PRO A 913 -31.17 7.52 21.04
N LEU A 914 -31.45 8.00 19.83
CA LEU A 914 -31.68 9.43 19.65
C LEU A 914 -33.05 9.75 20.27
N LEU A 915 -33.14 10.74 21.16
CA LEU A 915 -34.42 11.13 21.77
C LEU A 915 -35.14 12.15 20.88
N PRO A 916 -36.48 12.30 21.01
CA PRO A 916 -37.21 13.33 20.28
C PRO A 916 -36.66 14.75 20.52
N THR A 917 -36.23 15.05 21.75
CA THR A 917 -35.57 16.32 22.10
C THR A 917 -34.30 16.54 21.29
N HIS A 918 -33.40 15.54 21.26
CA HIS A 918 -32.17 15.60 20.45
C HIS A 918 -32.48 15.79 18.96
N LEU A 919 -33.53 15.14 18.44
CA LEU A 919 -33.93 15.30 17.05
C LEU A 919 -34.43 16.72 16.76
N ILE A 920 -35.18 17.33 17.67
CA ILE A 920 -35.63 18.73 17.56
C ILE A 920 -34.43 19.68 17.56
N ASP A 921 -33.49 19.49 18.49
CA ASP A 921 -32.30 20.34 18.60
C ASP A 921 -31.43 20.24 17.34
N ILE A 922 -31.24 19.03 16.80
CA ILE A 922 -30.52 18.82 15.53
C ILE A 922 -31.22 19.52 14.37
N VAL A 923 -32.54 19.41 14.26
CA VAL A 923 -33.29 20.02 13.16
C VAL A 923 -33.31 21.55 13.25
N ARG A 924 -33.30 22.12 14.46
CA ARG A 924 -33.22 23.58 14.66
C ARG A 924 -31.92 24.20 14.15
N LEU A 925 -30.85 23.41 14.04
CA LEU A 925 -29.55 23.83 13.51
C LEU A 925 -29.46 23.73 11.98
N LEU A 926 -30.44 23.12 11.31
CA LEU A 926 -30.42 22.94 9.85
C LEU A 926 -30.75 24.25 9.14
N ASN A 927 -29.98 24.58 8.11
CA ASN A 927 -30.37 25.61 7.17
C ASN A 927 -31.37 25.01 6.17
N ILE A 928 -32.67 25.24 6.38
CA ILE A 928 -33.72 24.66 5.52
C ILE A 928 -33.65 25.13 4.06
N TYR A 929 -32.92 26.21 3.74
CA TYR A 929 -32.74 26.67 2.36
C TYR A 929 -31.54 26.02 1.66
N ASP A 930 -30.67 25.33 2.39
CA ASP A 930 -29.60 24.52 1.81
C ASP A 930 -30.12 23.16 1.35
N TYR A 931 -29.68 22.71 0.17
CA TYR A 931 -30.17 21.48 -0.44
C TYR A 931 -29.80 20.22 0.37
N LEU A 932 -28.61 20.18 0.97
CA LEU A 932 -28.16 19.04 1.76
C LEU A 932 -28.90 18.99 3.10
N ASP A 933 -29.05 20.13 3.78
CA ASP A 933 -29.75 20.22 5.05
C ASP A 933 -31.26 19.95 4.90
N ALA A 934 -31.89 20.38 3.78
CA ALA A 934 -33.28 20.01 3.46
C ALA A 934 -33.44 18.48 3.23
N CYS A 935 -32.48 17.86 2.52
CA CYS A 935 -32.46 16.40 2.35
C CYS A 935 -32.26 15.69 3.70
N LEU A 936 -31.37 16.21 4.54
CA LEU A 936 -31.07 15.64 5.86
C LEU A 936 -32.29 15.76 6.78
N TRP A 937 -32.99 16.89 6.79
CA TRP A 937 -34.22 17.07 7.57
C TRP A 937 -35.27 15.99 7.23
N CYS A 938 -35.54 15.81 5.94
CA CYS A 938 -36.46 14.77 5.48
C CYS A 938 -35.94 13.36 5.80
N PHE A 939 -34.62 13.13 5.68
CA PHE A 939 -34.00 11.84 5.98
C PHE A 939 -34.13 11.47 7.46
N LEU A 940 -33.84 12.41 8.36
CA LEU A 940 -33.87 12.18 9.81
C LEU A 940 -35.29 11.87 10.29
N THR A 941 -36.28 12.63 9.83
CA THR A 941 -37.70 12.41 10.19
C THR A 941 -38.21 11.08 9.62
N PHE A 942 -37.88 10.73 8.38
CA PHE A 942 -38.26 9.44 7.79
C PHE A 942 -37.59 8.25 8.48
N ALA A 943 -36.29 8.37 8.78
CA ALA A 943 -35.53 7.33 9.46
C ALA A 943 -36.00 7.10 10.90
N PHE A 944 -36.32 8.19 11.63
CA PHE A 944 -36.77 8.12 13.02
C PHE A 944 -38.20 7.56 13.14
N PHE A 945 -39.19 8.22 12.53
CA PHE A 945 -40.60 7.84 12.67
C PHE A 945 -40.94 6.57 11.90
N GLY A 946 -40.27 6.30 10.78
CA GLY A 946 -40.41 5.04 10.06
C GLY A 946 -39.57 3.91 10.64
N MET A 947 -38.71 4.20 11.63
CA MET A 947 -37.75 3.25 12.19
C MET A 947 -36.91 2.58 11.08
N LEU A 948 -36.55 3.32 10.03
CA LEU A 948 -35.99 2.78 8.79
C LEU A 948 -34.48 2.60 8.88
N ARG A 949 -33.93 1.67 8.09
CA ARG A 949 -32.48 1.60 7.91
C ARG A 949 -32.08 2.66 6.88
N ALA A 950 -30.91 3.28 7.07
CA ALA A 950 -30.38 4.23 6.09
C ALA A 950 -30.35 3.66 4.65
N SER A 951 -30.08 2.37 4.49
CA SER A 951 -30.08 1.68 3.19
C SER A 951 -31.44 1.60 2.49
N ASN A 952 -32.55 1.84 3.21
CA ASN A 952 -33.88 1.96 2.59
C ASN A 952 -34.12 3.35 1.99
N LEU A 953 -33.36 4.36 2.45
CA LEU A 953 -33.54 5.75 2.08
C LEU A 953 -32.47 6.19 1.07
N VAL A 954 -31.21 5.81 1.29
CA VAL A 954 -30.05 6.24 0.49
C VAL A 954 -29.05 5.10 0.25
N SER A 955 -28.32 5.17 -0.86
CA SER A 955 -27.31 4.19 -1.27
C SER A 955 -25.93 4.43 -0.61
N ARG A 956 -25.00 3.47 -0.74
CA ARG A 956 -23.64 3.60 -0.15
C ARG A 956 -22.83 4.71 -0.86
N SER A 957 -22.93 4.77 -2.18
CA SER A 957 -22.38 5.81 -3.05
C SER A 957 -23.44 6.30 -4.05
N SER A 958 -23.25 7.49 -4.61
CA SER A 958 -24.12 8.04 -5.66
C SER A 958 -24.25 7.11 -6.87
N THR A 959 -23.14 6.45 -7.27
CA THR A 959 -23.10 5.50 -8.40
C THR A 959 -23.77 4.15 -8.12
N SER A 960 -24.02 3.82 -6.85
CA SER A 960 -24.69 2.58 -6.43
C SER A 960 -26.19 2.73 -6.23
N PHE A 961 -26.77 3.88 -6.57
CA PHE A 961 -28.20 4.10 -6.45
C PHE A 961 -28.99 3.13 -7.34
N ASN A 962 -30.00 2.49 -6.76
CA ASN A 962 -30.90 1.60 -7.46
C ASN A 962 -32.34 1.96 -7.10
N SER A 963 -33.12 2.40 -8.09
CA SER A 963 -34.53 2.78 -7.94
C SER A 963 -35.45 1.62 -7.51
N ARG A 964 -34.97 0.37 -7.56
CA ARG A 964 -35.66 -0.80 -7.01
C ARG A 964 -35.37 -1.04 -5.53
N GLU A 965 -34.27 -0.49 -4.99
CA GLU A 965 -33.86 -0.68 -3.61
C GLU A 965 -34.06 0.56 -2.71
N GLN A 966 -33.85 1.77 -3.24
CA GLN A 966 -33.97 3.04 -2.51
C GLN A 966 -35.22 3.84 -2.93
N LEU A 967 -35.68 4.74 -2.06
CA LEU A 967 -36.86 5.57 -2.28
C LEU A 967 -36.72 6.53 -3.47
N ILE A 968 -37.65 6.42 -4.42
CA ILE A 968 -37.94 7.44 -5.44
C ILE A 968 -39.20 8.23 -5.07
N ARG A 969 -39.42 9.39 -5.69
CA ARG A 969 -40.54 10.29 -5.36
C ARG A 969 -41.91 9.63 -5.51
N ASP A 970 -42.09 8.76 -6.50
CA ASP A 970 -43.31 7.97 -6.71
C ASP A 970 -43.61 6.98 -5.57
N ASN A 971 -42.64 6.72 -4.67
CA ASN A 971 -42.83 5.84 -3.51
C ASN A 971 -43.35 6.58 -2.27
N VAL A 972 -43.61 7.89 -2.39
CA VAL A 972 -44.03 8.74 -1.27
C VAL A 972 -45.42 9.30 -1.59
N VAL A 973 -46.43 8.78 -0.90
CA VAL A 973 -47.82 9.24 -1.07
C VAL A 973 -48.16 10.22 0.05
N VAL A 974 -48.46 11.46 -0.31
CA VAL A 974 -48.79 12.55 0.63
C VAL A 974 -50.30 12.60 0.85
N SER A 975 -50.73 12.69 2.10
CA SER A 975 -52.13 12.84 2.52
C SER A 975 -52.27 13.96 3.55
N GLU A 976 -53.50 14.33 3.90
CA GLU A 976 -53.77 15.32 4.96
C GLU A 976 -53.31 14.84 6.35
N LYS A 977 -53.35 13.52 6.58
CA LYS A 977 -52.99 12.91 7.87
C LYS A 977 -51.48 12.62 8.02
N GLY A 978 -50.72 12.70 6.93
CA GLY A 978 -49.29 12.36 6.92
C GLY A 978 -48.79 11.84 5.57
N ILE A 979 -47.73 11.04 5.59
CA ILE A 979 -47.09 10.44 4.41
C ILE A 979 -47.09 8.92 4.53
N LEU A 980 -47.37 8.23 3.42
CA LEU A 980 -47.18 6.79 3.28
C LEU A 980 -45.94 6.51 2.43
N LEU A 981 -45.00 5.74 2.97
CA LEU A 981 -43.80 5.28 2.26
C LEU A 981 -43.99 3.86 1.73
N LEU A 982 -43.69 3.67 0.44
CA LEU A 982 -43.78 2.39 -0.26
C LEU A 982 -42.37 1.81 -0.46
N LEU A 983 -41.91 1.02 0.50
CA LEU A 983 -40.57 0.44 0.49
C LEU A 983 -40.57 -0.89 -0.29
N LYS A 984 -40.04 -0.84 -1.51
CA LYS A 984 -39.96 -2.00 -2.42
C LYS A 984 -38.90 -3.03 -2.01
N TRP A 985 -38.08 -2.71 -1.01
CA TRP A 985 -36.91 -3.52 -0.64
C TRP A 985 -36.46 -3.27 0.81
N SER A 986 -35.94 -4.30 1.47
CA SER A 986 -35.16 -4.17 2.69
C SER A 986 -34.10 -5.25 2.84
N LYS A 987 -33.12 -5.04 3.74
CA LYS A 987 -32.14 -6.09 4.11
C LYS A 987 -32.81 -7.37 4.64
N THR A 988 -34.01 -7.26 5.20
CA THR A 988 -34.77 -8.36 5.80
C THR A 988 -35.72 -9.04 4.80
N ARG A 989 -36.11 -8.35 3.72
CA ARG A 989 -37.02 -8.82 2.66
C ARG A 989 -36.47 -8.46 1.29
N GLN A 990 -35.75 -9.42 0.70
CA GLN A 990 -34.85 -9.17 -0.43
C GLN A 990 -35.44 -9.56 -1.79
N ASN A 991 -36.56 -10.29 -1.81
CA ASN A 991 -37.12 -10.90 -3.01
C ASN A 991 -38.09 -9.98 -3.80
N HIS A 992 -38.35 -8.76 -3.32
CA HIS A 992 -39.35 -7.83 -3.89
C HIS A 992 -40.80 -8.37 -3.96
N ASP A 993 -41.09 -9.50 -3.30
CA ASP A 993 -42.40 -10.17 -3.31
C ASP A 993 -43.55 -9.32 -2.74
N TYR A 994 -43.25 -8.27 -1.98
CA TYR A 994 -44.23 -7.38 -1.34
C TYR A 994 -43.62 -5.99 -1.08
N THR A 995 -44.40 -4.93 -1.28
CA THR A 995 -44.00 -3.55 -0.98
C THR A 995 -44.37 -3.21 0.46
N HIS A 996 -43.38 -3.00 1.33
CA HIS A 996 -43.58 -2.67 2.74
C HIS A 996 -44.11 -1.25 2.89
N GLN A 997 -45.27 -1.11 3.52
CA GLN A 997 -45.97 0.16 3.69
C GLN A 997 -45.69 0.74 5.08
N VAL A 998 -45.16 1.96 5.13
CA VAL A 998 -44.84 2.64 6.40
C VAL A 998 -45.54 3.98 6.44
N SER A 999 -46.52 4.10 7.33
CA SER A 999 -47.29 5.33 7.54
C SER A 999 -46.60 6.24 8.55
N LEU A 1000 -46.32 7.47 8.14
CA LEU A 1000 -45.73 8.53 8.96
C LEU A 1000 -46.77 9.64 9.17
N CYS A 1001 -47.38 9.69 10.35
CA CYS A 1001 -48.34 10.75 10.69
C CYS A 1001 -47.68 12.12 10.80
N CYS A 1002 -48.46 13.18 10.57
CA CYS A 1002 -48.02 14.54 10.87
C CYS A 1002 -47.65 14.67 12.37
N SER A 1003 -46.49 15.27 12.65
CA SER A 1003 -46.08 15.56 14.02
C SER A 1003 -46.75 16.83 14.53
N VAL A 1004 -47.14 16.85 15.81
CA VAL A 1004 -47.60 18.05 16.52
C VAL A 1004 -46.49 19.10 16.66
N GLU A 1005 -45.24 18.63 16.75
CA GLU A 1005 -44.05 19.50 16.71
C GLU A 1005 -43.66 19.72 15.23
N PRO A 1006 -43.82 20.95 14.69
CA PRO A 1006 -43.66 21.19 13.26
C PRO A 1006 -42.23 20.99 12.77
N SER A 1007 -41.22 21.20 13.63
CA SER A 1007 -39.81 21.02 13.27
C SER A 1007 -39.47 19.56 12.94
N ILE A 1008 -40.14 18.57 13.52
CA ILE A 1008 -39.86 17.15 13.22
C ILE A 1008 -40.97 16.48 12.39
N CYS A 1009 -41.86 17.26 11.75
CA CYS A 1009 -42.96 16.72 10.97
C CYS A 1009 -42.49 16.13 9.62
N PRO A 1010 -42.63 14.81 9.38
CA PRO A 1010 -42.19 14.17 8.14
C PRO A 1010 -42.88 14.73 6.90
N ALA A 1011 -44.19 15.04 7.01
CA ALA A 1011 -44.97 15.61 5.93
C ALA A 1011 -44.50 17.01 5.52
N ARG A 1012 -44.12 17.84 6.50
CA ARG A 1012 -43.60 19.18 6.27
C ARG A 1012 -42.19 19.12 5.68
N ALA A 1013 -41.32 18.27 6.22
CA ALA A 1013 -39.95 18.08 5.72
C ALA A 1013 -39.94 17.63 4.25
N TYR A 1014 -40.79 16.67 3.88
CA TYR A 1014 -40.89 16.21 2.49
C TYR A 1014 -41.47 17.27 1.56
N LYS A 1015 -42.57 17.95 1.94
CA LYS A 1015 -43.16 19.03 1.13
C LYS A 1015 -42.17 20.16 0.89
N HIS A 1016 -41.38 20.51 1.91
CA HIS A 1016 -40.32 21.50 1.81
C HIS A 1016 -39.21 21.05 0.85
N LEU A 1017 -38.73 19.81 1.00
CA LEU A 1017 -37.70 19.22 0.13
C LEU A 1017 -38.10 19.23 -1.35
N VAL A 1018 -39.31 18.77 -1.69
CA VAL A 1018 -39.74 18.70 -3.11
C VAL A 1018 -40.05 20.07 -3.72
N SER A 1019 -40.39 21.05 -2.88
CA SER A 1019 -40.54 22.45 -3.29
C SER A 1019 -39.19 23.10 -3.59
N LEU A 1020 -38.18 22.83 -2.75
CA LEU A 1020 -36.84 23.39 -2.88
C LEU A 1020 -36.03 22.73 -4.00
N ILE A 1021 -36.22 21.42 -4.21
CA ILE A 1021 -35.53 20.63 -5.23
C ILE A 1021 -36.60 20.01 -6.15
N PRO A 1022 -36.97 20.67 -7.25
CA PRO A 1022 -37.88 20.11 -8.25
C PRO A 1022 -37.29 18.87 -8.94
N GLY A 1023 -38.12 17.89 -9.28
CA GLY A 1023 -37.70 16.61 -9.87
C GLY A 1023 -38.88 15.76 -10.30
N ASP A 1024 -38.66 14.85 -11.24
CA ASP A 1024 -39.70 13.97 -11.79
C ASP A 1024 -40.12 12.85 -10.80
N LYS A 1025 -41.15 12.08 -11.16
CA LYS A 1025 -41.66 10.99 -10.31
C LYS A 1025 -40.63 9.88 -10.07
N ASN A 1026 -39.72 9.66 -11.03
CA ASN A 1026 -38.71 8.60 -10.97
C ASN A 1026 -37.41 9.04 -10.28
N ALA A 1027 -37.27 10.33 -9.95
CA ALA A 1027 -36.11 10.87 -9.28
C ALA A 1027 -35.96 10.26 -7.87
N PRO A 1028 -34.72 10.08 -7.39
CA PRO A 1028 -34.48 9.78 -5.98
C PRO A 1028 -35.14 10.83 -5.08
N VAL A 1029 -35.66 10.40 -3.93
CA VAL A 1029 -36.16 11.35 -2.91
C VAL A 1029 -35.01 12.22 -2.40
N PHE A 1030 -33.86 11.62 -2.13
CA PHE A 1030 -32.67 12.31 -1.61
C PHE A 1030 -31.64 12.48 -2.73
N ALA A 1031 -31.63 13.66 -3.34
CA ALA A 1031 -30.72 14.01 -4.43
C ALA A 1031 -30.37 15.50 -4.38
N LEU A 1032 -29.18 15.86 -4.89
CA LEU A 1032 -28.73 17.25 -5.03
C LEU A 1032 -28.74 17.67 -6.50
N PRO A 1033 -29.14 18.93 -6.81
CA PRO A 1033 -28.99 19.47 -8.15
C PRO A 1033 -27.52 19.83 -8.42
N VAL A 1034 -26.91 19.19 -9.42
CA VAL A 1034 -25.53 19.43 -9.86
C VAL A 1034 -25.52 19.58 -11.37
N HIS A 1035 -25.08 20.74 -11.88
CA HIS A 1035 -25.04 21.07 -13.31
C HIS A 1035 -26.37 20.75 -14.06
N GLY A 1036 -27.52 21.06 -13.44
CA GLY A 1036 -28.84 20.83 -14.03
C GLY A 1036 -29.35 19.39 -13.99
N LYS A 1037 -28.64 18.46 -13.34
CA LYS A 1037 -29.08 17.06 -13.11
C LYS A 1037 -29.22 16.75 -11.62
N LEU A 1038 -30.16 15.89 -11.27
CA LEU A 1038 -30.32 15.40 -9.90
C LEU A 1038 -29.40 14.19 -9.66
N LEU A 1039 -28.40 14.35 -8.79
CA LEU A 1039 -27.49 13.29 -8.38
C LEU A 1039 -27.94 12.68 -7.03
N PRO A 1040 -28.12 11.35 -6.94
CA PRO A 1040 -28.48 10.68 -5.69
C PRO A 1040 -27.47 10.95 -4.57
N LEU A 1041 -27.97 11.27 -3.37
CA LEU A 1041 -27.13 11.46 -2.19
C LEU A 1041 -26.59 10.13 -1.65
N SER A 1042 -25.31 10.12 -1.29
CA SER A 1042 -24.70 8.97 -0.63
C SER A 1042 -24.91 9.02 0.88
N ARG A 1043 -24.92 7.83 1.49
CA ARG A 1043 -24.97 7.67 2.93
C ARG A 1043 -23.82 8.39 3.65
N SER A 1044 -22.62 8.42 3.08
CA SER A 1044 -21.45 9.05 3.71
C SER A 1044 -21.63 10.56 3.87
N VAL A 1045 -22.13 11.23 2.83
CA VAL A 1045 -22.36 12.68 2.84
C VAL A 1045 -23.36 13.06 3.92
N LEU A 1046 -24.51 12.38 3.98
CA LEU A 1046 -25.52 12.64 5.03
C LEU A 1046 -25.00 12.29 6.43
N LEU A 1047 -24.20 11.22 6.58
CA LEU A 1047 -23.71 10.80 7.89
C LEU A 1047 -22.68 11.77 8.47
N ASN A 1048 -21.83 12.35 7.62
CA ASN A 1048 -20.86 13.35 8.03
C ASN A 1048 -21.59 14.60 8.55
N ARG A 1049 -22.56 15.12 7.77
CA ARG A 1049 -23.37 16.25 8.19
C ARG A 1049 -24.16 15.97 9.48
N PHE A 1050 -24.71 14.76 9.62
CA PHE A 1050 -25.38 14.36 10.87
C PHE A 1050 -24.43 14.31 12.07
N ARG A 1051 -23.18 13.85 11.91
CA ARG A 1051 -22.19 13.82 12.99
C ARG A 1051 -21.76 15.21 13.42
N GLU A 1052 -21.59 16.14 12.49
CA GLU A 1052 -21.35 17.56 12.80
C GLU A 1052 -22.46 18.11 13.70
N LEU A 1053 -23.72 17.88 13.32
CA LEU A 1053 -24.86 18.35 14.11
C LEU A 1053 -24.96 17.68 15.48
N ILE A 1054 -24.59 16.40 15.59
CA ILE A 1054 -24.52 15.68 16.88
C ILE A 1054 -23.51 16.35 17.82
N VAL A 1055 -22.35 16.77 17.32
CA VAL A 1055 -21.36 17.52 18.10
C VAL A 1055 -21.92 18.87 18.53
N LEU A 1056 -22.58 19.59 17.63
CA LEU A 1056 -23.15 20.92 17.91
C LEU A 1056 -24.25 20.89 18.98
N VAL A 1057 -25.00 19.80 19.11
CA VAL A 1057 -25.99 19.63 20.19
C VAL A 1057 -25.39 19.06 21.50
N GLY A 1058 -24.06 18.97 21.58
CA GLY A 1058 -23.35 18.52 22.79
C GLY A 1058 -23.40 17.01 23.04
N LEU A 1059 -23.66 16.20 22.00
CA LEU A 1059 -23.74 14.74 22.09
C LEU A 1059 -22.46 14.09 21.54
N ASP A 1060 -22.04 12.95 22.11
CA ASP A 1060 -20.85 12.24 21.65
C ASP A 1060 -21.08 11.51 20.30
N PRO A 1061 -20.44 11.94 19.19
CA PRO A 1061 -20.62 11.30 17.88
C PRO A 1061 -20.13 9.84 17.83
N SER A 1062 -19.31 9.39 18.79
CA SER A 1062 -18.85 8.01 18.90
C SER A 1062 -19.98 7.03 19.22
N VAL A 1063 -21.04 7.48 19.92
CA VAL A 1063 -22.18 6.66 20.35
C VAL A 1063 -23.46 6.89 19.54
N TYR A 1064 -23.48 7.89 18.66
CA TYR A 1064 -24.62 8.16 17.76
C TYR A 1064 -24.31 7.79 16.30
N SER A 1065 -25.33 7.32 15.58
CA SER A 1065 -25.28 7.06 14.13
C SER A 1065 -26.69 7.04 13.56
N PHE A 1066 -26.86 6.81 12.26
CA PHE A 1066 -28.20 6.56 11.71
C PHE A 1066 -28.93 5.37 12.34
N HIS A 1067 -28.20 4.45 12.99
CA HIS A 1067 -28.83 3.39 13.77
C HIS A 1067 -29.56 3.92 15.01
N SER A 1068 -29.06 5.00 15.61
CA SER A 1068 -29.65 5.67 16.76
C SER A 1068 -31.03 6.25 16.47
N LEU A 1069 -31.33 6.63 15.22
CA LEU A 1069 -32.65 7.11 14.79
C LEU A 1069 -33.68 5.98 14.87
N ARG A 1070 -33.33 4.81 14.33
CA ARG A 1070 -34.16 3.60 14.38
C ARG A 1070 -34.33 3.09 15.81
N HIS A 1071 -33.27 3.13 16.62
CA HIS A 1071 -33.34 2.80 18.04
C HIS A 1071 -34.24 3.78 18.80
N GLY A 1072 -34.09 5.08 18.56
CA GLY A 1072 -34.88 6.14 19.17
C GLY A 1072 -36.37 6.03 18.87
N GLY A 1073 -36.72 5.79 17.60
CA GLY A 1073 -38.11 5.57 17.17
C GLY A 1073 -38.75 4.34 17.83
N ALA A 1074 -38.02 3.22 17.91
CA ALA A 1074 -38.48 2.02 18.61
C ALA A 1074 -38.69 2.28 20.11
N THR A 1075 -37.72 2.92 20.78
CA THR A 1075 -37.81 3.30 22.19
C THR A 1075 -39.00 4.21 22.46
N LEU A 1076 -39.26 5.20 21.60
CA LEU A 1076 -40.40 6.11 21.73
C LEU A 1076 -41.74 5.37 21.62
N ALA A 1077 -41.89 4.53 20.60
CA ALA A 1077 -43.12 3.79 20.38
C ALA A 1077 -43.39 2.74 21.48
N THR A 1078 -42.35 2.11 22.04
CA THR A 1078 -42.48 1.28 23.25
C THR A 1078 -42.94 2.10 24.45
N LYS A 1079 -42.36 3.29 24.69
CA LYS A 1079 -42.81 4.19 25.78
C LYS A 1079 -44.27 4.63 25.60
N ALA A 1080 -44.73 4.73 24.36
CA ALA A 1080 -46.12 5.02 23.99
C ALA A 1080 -47.07 3.80 24.11
N GLY A 1081 -46.59 2.64 24.56
CA GLY A 1081 -47.41 1.45 24.78
C GLY A 1081 -47.80 0.68 23.51
N ILE A 1082 -47.10 0.90 22.39
CA ILE A 1082 -47.40 0.20 21.13
C ILE A 1082 -47.01 -1.29 21.25
N PRO A 1083 -47.92 -2.23 20.92
CA PRO A 1083 -47.63 -3.67 20.93
C PRO A 1083 -46.39 -4.05 20.10
N GLU A 1084 -45.59 -4.98 20.62
CA GLU A 1084 -44.35 -5.45 19.96
C GLU A 1084 -44.56 -5.95 18.53
N ILE A 1085 -45.72 -6.58 18.25
CA ILE A 1085 -46.08 -7.07 16.91
C ILE A 1085 -46.20 -5.94 15.89
N LEU A 1086 -46.77 -4.79 16.29
CA LEU A 1086 -46.93 -3.62 15.44
C LEU A 1086 -45.59 -2.91 15.24
N LEU A 1087 -44.77 -2.82 16.28
CA LEU A 1087 -43.39 -2.33 16.19
C LEU A 1087 -42.57 -3.16 15.20
N LYS A 1088 -42.58 -4.49 15.36
CA LYS A 1088 -41.88 -5.45 14.53
C LYS A 1088 -42.29 -5.33 13.06
N HIS A 1089 -43.59 -5.14 12.80
CA HIS A 1089 -44.11 -4.89 11.47
C HIS A 1089 -43.66 -3.53 10.92
N HIS A 1090 -43.88 -2.43 11.66
CA HIS A 1090 -43.62 -1.06 11.23
C HIS A 1090 -42.16 -0.84 10.79
N GLY A 1091 -41.19 -1.23 11.62
CA GLY A 1091 -39.77 -1.07 11.26
C GLY A 1091 -39.19 -2.23 10.46
N ASP A 1092 -39.98 -3.22 10.05
CA ASP A 1092 -39.52 -4.40 9.31
C ASP A 1092 -38.39 -5.18 10.01
N TRP A 1093 -38.69 -5.69 11.20
CA TRP A 1093 -37.81 -6.59 11.95
C TRP A 1093 -38.25 -8.05 11.78
N ARG A 1094 -37.34 -8.92 11.35
CA ARG A 1094 -37.60 -10.37 11.21
C ARG A 1094 -37.34 -11.15 12.50
N SER A 1095 -36.31 -10.76 13.25
CA SER A 1095 -35.92 -11.34 14.54
C SER A 1095 -36.22 -10.39 15.70
N ASP A 1096 -36.15 -10.90 16.92
CA ASP A 1096 -36.44 -10.16 18.15
C ASP A 1096 -35.29 -9.24 18.59
N CYS A 1097 -34.40 -8.87 17.66
CA CYS A 1097 -33.30 -7.94 17.92
C CYS A 1097 -33.78 -6.56 18.41
N PHE A 1098 -34.99 -6.13 18.05
CA PHE A 1098 -35.58 -4.89 18.55
C PHE A 1098 -35.84 -4.92 20.07
N GLN A 1099 -35.96 -6.10 20.70
CA GLN A 1099 -36.12 -6.23 22.15
C GLN A 1099 -34.90 -5.72 22.92
N THR A 1100 -33.72 -5.65 22.31
CA THR A 1100 -32.54 -5.01 22.93
C THR A 1100 -32.73 -3.51 23.12
N TYR A 1101 -33.45 -2.84 22.20
CA TYR A 1101 -33.79 -1.42 22.30
C TYR A 1101 -34.87 -1.15 23.34
N ILE A 1102 -35.76 -2.14 23.54
CA ILE A 1102 -36.84 -2.12 24.53
C ILE A 1102 -36.29 -2.31 25.94
N LYS A 1103 -35.35 -3.25 26.14
CA LYS A 1103 -34.73 -3.53 27.46
C LYS A 1103 -33.95 -2.35 28.04
N GLN A 1104 -33.44 -1.46 27.18
CA GLN A 1104 -32.73 -0.24 27.59
C GLN A 1104 -33.66 0.93 27.91
N ALA A 1105 -34.90 0.91 27.39
CA ALA A 1105 -35.94 1.77 27.92
C ALA A 1105 -36.32 1.19 29.28
N SER A 1106 -36.09 1.91 30.37
CA SER A 1106 -36.59 1.52 31.69
C SER A 1106 -38.11 1.37 31.62
N VAL A 1107 -38.59 0.16 31.34
CA VAL A 1107 -39.99 -0.18 31.53
C VAL A 1107 -40.16 -0.19 33.03
N ASP A 1108 -40.84 0.82 33.57
CA ASP A 1108 -41.26 0.81 34.96
C ASP A 1108 -42.01 -0.49 35.20
N MET A 1109 -41.34 -1.47 35.82
CA MET A 1109 -41.96 -2.72 36.28
C MET A 1109 -43.18 -2.42 37.16
N TYR A 1110 -43.21 -1.23 37.79
CA TYR A 1110 -44.34 -0.65 38.49
C TYR A 1110 -45.59 -0.48 37.64
N ARG A 1111 -45.51 -0.29 36.31
CA ARG A 1111 -46.69 -0.19 35.44
C ARG A 1111 -47.42 -1.52 35.30
N VAL A 1112 -46.71 -2.65 35.38
CA VAL A 1112 -47.31 -3.98 35.33
C VAL A 1112 -48.16 -4.19 36.59
N THR A 1113 -47.57 -3.99 37.78
CA THR A 1113 -48.30 -4.07 39.05
C THR A 1113 -49.34 -2.96 39.21
N SER A 1114 -49.12 -1.75 38.69
CA SER A 1114 -50.11 -0.66 38.70
C SER A 1114 -51.31 -0.97 37.81
N ALA A 1115 -51.11 -1.57 36.63
CA ALA A 1115 -52.21 -2.00 35.77
C ALA A 1115 -52.97 -3.20 36.38
N MET A 1116 -52.26 -4.13 37.01
CA MET A 1116 -52.87 -5.24 37.77
C MET A 1116 -53.65 -4.72 38.98
N ASN A 1117 -53.12 -3.77 39.75
CA ASN A 1117 -53.82 -3.14 40.88
C ASN A 1117 -55.01 -2.30 40.44
N TYR A 1118 -54.90 -1.60 39.32
CA TYR A 1118 -56.03 -0.88 38.73
C TYR A 1118 -57.17 -1.82 38.36
N LEU A 1119 -56.86 -3.03 37.85
CA LEU A 1119 -57.83 -4.08 37.54
C LEU A 1119 -58.37 -4.84 38.77
N ILE A 1120 -57.65 -4.85 39.89
CA ILE A 1120 -58.12 -5.43 41.17
C ILE A 1120 -59.00 -4.42 41.92
N GLY A 1121 -58.79 -3.11 41.70
CA GLY A 1121 -59.55 -2.01 42.31
C GLY A 1121 -60.70 -1.44 41.46
N SER A 1122 -60.92 -1.99 40.25
CA SER A 1122 -62.05 -1.72 39.35
C SER A 1122 -62.97 -2.92 39.28
#